data_AF-A0A7R9LUE6-F1
#
_entry.id   AF-A0A7R9LUE6-F1
#
_cell.length_a   1.000
_cell.length_b   1.000
_cell.length_c   1.000
_cell.angle_alpha   90.00
_cell.angle_beta   90.00
_cell.angle_gamma   90.00
#
_symmetry.space_group_name_H-M   'P 1'
#
loop_
_entity.id
_entity.type
_entity.pdbx_description
1 polymer ?
#
loop_
_entity_poly.entity_id
_entity_poly.type
_entity_poly.pdbx_seq_one_letter_code
_entity_poly.pdbx_strand_id
1 'polypeptide(L)'
;MTLFSPFICLLLAYVVVGTHLTVQKYTPDWESLDKRPLPAWYDQAKVGIFLHWGVFSVPSYGTEWFWHRWVADKKKDFVDFMTKNYRPGFTYGDFAAQFTAEFYDPKYWAEIFKASGAKYVVLTTKHHEGFTLWPSKVSYNWNAMDVGPNRDLVGDLSTAVKDAGLHFGVYHSLYEWFNPYFLKDQANNFTTNEFTKIKTRPELEELVNTYKPDLIWSDGSGGAHPEYWEAQKFFAWLYNDSPVKDTIVVNDRWGSGTAGKHGDFFNYHDRYNPGVLQKHKWENAMTIDKHSWGYRRNAKSTDYLSTHDLLLTLAQTISCGGNILINIGPTHDGVIKPVFEDRLRDLGHWLSVNGEAIYESKPWKHQNDTTTKEYTPDWESLDKRPLPVWYDQAKVGIFLHWGVFSVPSYGTEWFWQRWKTEKKKDFVDFMTKNYRPGFTYGDFAAQFTAEFFDPAYWAEIFKASGAKYVVLTTKHHEGFTLWPSKVSYNWNAMDVGPNRDLVGDLSTAVKNAGLHFGVYHSLFEWFNPFYLKDQANNFTTNDFTKIKTRPELEELVNTYKPDLIWSDGDAGPAEYWESQKFLAWLYNDSPVKDTIVVNDRWGNGVSGKHGDFFNYADRYNPGVLLKHKWENAMTIDKQSWGYRRNAKSTDYLTTHDLLVELAQTISCGGNILINVGPTHDGVIKPVFEDRLRDLGHWLSVNGEAIYESKPWKHQNDTTTKEVWYVLTQIDINYN
;
A
#
# COMPACT_ATOMS: atom_id res chain seq x y z
N MET A 1 -79.27 17.15 10.54
CA MET A 1 -78.19 16.81 11.49
C MET A 1 -76.99 17.69 11.14
N THR A 2 -76.66 18.63 12.04
CA THR A 2 -75.30 19.07 12.44
C THR A 2 -74.17 19.12 11.39
N LEU A 3 -73.32 20.14 11.23
CA LEU A 3 -72.91 21.30 12.06
C LEU A 3 -72.01 22.25 11.20
N PHE A 4 -71.93 23.51 11.64
CA PHE A 4 -71.15 24.66 11.15
C PHE A 4 -69.61 24.53 11.27
N SER A 5 -68.82 25.24 10.44
CA SER A 5 -68.01 26.45 10.81
C SER A 5 -66.97 26.86 9.72
N PRO A 6 -66.59 28.15 9.56
CA PRO A 6 -65.91 28.70 8.38
C PRO A 6 -64.41 29.06 8.58
N PHE A 7 -63.70 29.22 7.45
CA PHE A 7 -62.31 29.67 7.34
C PHE A 7 -62.11 31.14 7.76
N ILE A 8 -61.08 31.40 8.58
CA ILE A 8 -60.57 32.73 8.95
C ILE A 8 -59.31 33.01 8.10
N CYS A 9 -59.31 34.12 7.37
CA CYS A 9 -58.12 34.71 6.73
C CYS A 9 -57.31 35.52 7.76
N LEU A 10 -56.01 35.24 7.88
CA LEU A 10 -55.05 36.02 8.65
C LEU A 10 -54.03 36.64 7.67
N LEU A 11 -54.07 37.97 7.55
CA LEU A 11 -53.04 38.78 6.90
C LEU A 11 -51.78 38.79 7.77
N LEU A 12 -50.66 38.30 7.24
CA LEU A 12 -49.32 38.45 7.82
C LEU A 12 -48.61 39.64 7.15
N ALA A 13 -48.37 40.70 7.91
CA ALA A 13 -47.53 41.81 7.53
C ALA A 13 -46.05 41.38 7.57
N TYR A 14 -45.37 41.41 6.43
CA TYR A 14 -43.92 41.23 6.34
C TYR A 14 -43.20 42.48 6.85
N VAL A 15 -42.58 42.38 8.03
CA VAL A 15 -41.54 43.32 8.47
C VAL A 15 -40.23 42.90 7.80
N VAL A 16 -39.76 43.70 6.84
CA VAL A 16 -38.41 43.57 6.29
C VAL A 16 -37.43 44.11 7.32
N VAL A 17 -36.84 43.22 8.11
CA VAL A 17 -35.65 43.55 8.90
C VAL A 17 -34.47 43.54 7.95
N GLY A 18 -33.99 44.73 7.56
CA GLY A 18 -32.74 44.86 6.83
C GLY A 18 -31.59 44.36 7.69
N THR A 19 -31.05 43.19 7.36
CA THR A 19 -29.78 42.72 7.91
C THR A 19 -28.68 43.59 7.34
N HIS A 20 -28.18 44.54 8.13
CA HIS A 20 -26.88 45.16 7.86
C HIS A 20 -25.81 44.06 7.97
N LEU A 21 -25.37 43.55 6.81
CA LEU A 21 -24.14 42.77 6.72
C LEU A 21 -22.99 43.71 7.05
N THR A 22 -22.53 43.69 8.29
CA THR A 22 -21.26 44.31 8.67
C THR A 22 -20.16 43.54 7.96
N VAL A 23 -19.53 44.16 6.96
CA VAL A 23 -18.30 43.64 6.34
C VAL A 23 -17.25 43.57 7.46
N GLN A 24 -16.91 42.37 7.90
CA GLN A 24 -15.87 42.16 8.90
C GLN A 24 -14.53 42.57 8.30
N LYS A 25 -13.93 43.62 8.84
CA LYS A 25 -12.61 44.11 8.42
C LYS A 25 -11.55 43.46 9.30
N TYR A 26 -10.56 42.82 8.67
CA TYR A 26 -9.45 42.17 9.36
C TYR A 26 -8.31 43.17 9.63
N THR A 27 -7.81 43.21 10.86
CA THR A 27 -6.66 44.00 11.27
C THR A 27 -5.37 43.17 11.13
N PRO A 28 -4.19 43.79 10.94
CA PRO A 28 -2.93 43.07 10.74
C PRO A 28 -2.37 42.52 12.06
N ASP A 29 -3.14 41.68 12.73
CA ASP A 29 -2.80 40.94 13.94
C ASP A 29 -3.43 39.54 13.87
N TRP A 30 -2.75 38.55 14.45
CA TRP A 30 -3.19 37.15 14.32
C TRP A 30 -4.55 36.87 14.95
N GLU A 31 -4.89 37.56 16.05
CA GLU A 31 -6.18 37.39 16.71
C GLU A 31 -7.36 37.78 15.81
N SER A 32 -7.17 38.78 14.96
CA SER A 32 -8.14 39.21 13.96
C SER A 32 -8.13 38.27 12.74
N LEU A 33 -6.96 37.97 12.21
CA LEU A 33 -6.79 37.20 10.96
C LEU A 33 -7.25 35.75 11.09
N ASP A 34 -6.93 35.08 12.20
CA ASP A 34 -7.27 33.67 12.43
C ASP A 34 -8.78 33.47 12.73
N LYS A 35 -9.56 34.55 12.87
CA LYS A 35 -11.03 34.48 12.96
C LYS A 35 -11.70 34.39 11.58
N ARG A 36 -10.95 34.49 10.49
CA ARG A 36 -11.52 34.35 9.14
C ARG A 36 -12.07 32.94 8.95
N PRO A 37 -13.33 32.78 8.53
CA PRO A 37 -13.89 31.47 8.26
C PRO A 37 -13.22 30.83 7.03
N LEU A 38 -12.95 29.53 7.11
CA LEU A 38 -12.45 28.76 5.99
C LEU A 38 -13.48 28.75 4.84
N PRO A 39 -13.12 29.15 3.61
CA PRO A 39 -13.93 28.96 2.42
C PRO A 39 -14.37 27.49 2.24
N ALA A 40 -15.68 27.28 2.08
CA ALA A 40 -16.28 25.93 2.08
C ALA A 40 -15.69 25.00 1.00
N TRP A 41 -15.36 25.56 -0.18
CA TRP A 41 -14.81 24.80 -1.30
C TRP A 41 -13.55 24.03 -0.89
N TYR A 42 -12.71 24.62 -0.03
CA TYR A 42 -11.45 24.00 0.36
C TYR A 42 -11.68 22.77 1.24
N ASP A 43 -12.61 22.86 2.21
CA ASP A 43 -12.97 21.68 3.00
C ASP A 43 -13.67 20.62 2.15
N GLN A 44 -14.46 21.01 1.15
CA GLN A 44 -15.19 20.09 0.27
C GLN A 44 -14.31 19.39 -0.76
N ALA A 45 -13.23 20.03 -1.20
CA ALA A 45 -12.36 19.61 -2.30
C ALA A 45 -11.63 18.28 -2.05
N LYS A 46 -11.10 18.09 -0.83
CA LYS A 46 -10.34 16.92 -0.34
C LYS A 46 -9.04 16.55 -1.06
N VAL A 47 -9.00 16.61 -2.39
CA VAL A 47 -7.89 16.11 -3.22
C VAL A 47 -7.36 17.22 -4.12
N GLY A 48 -6.07 17.49 -4.04
CA GLY A 48 -5.36 18.44 -4.88
C GLY A 48 -4.10 17.86 -5.52
N ILE A 49 -3.64 18.48 -6.61
CA ILE A 49 -2.36 18.16 -7.27
C ILE A 49 -1.34 19.25 -7.00
N PHE A 50 -0.13 18.85 -6.63
CA PHE A 50 1.01 19.75 -6.49
C PHE A 50 1.99 19.54 -7.65
N LEU A 51 2.61 20.62 -8.12
CA LEU A 51 3.60 20.58 -9.18
C LEU A 51 4.86 21.30 -8.70
N HIS A 52 5.94 20.55 -8.49
CA HIS A 52 7.28 21.11 -8.33
C HIS A 52 8.01 21.08 -9.67
N TRP A 53 8.01 22.25 -10.32
CA TRP A 53 8.57 22.46 -11.65
C TRP A 53 9.35 23.77 -11.68
N GLY A 54 10.50 23.76 -12.34
CA GLY A 54 11.48 24.85 -12.27
C GLY A 54 12.82 24.43 -12.87
N VAL A 55 13.84 25.27 -12.72
CA VAL A 55 15.15 25.08 -13.36
C VAL A 55 15.83 23.80 -12.87
N PHE A 56 15.60 23.41 -11.62
CA PHE A 56 16.07 22.12 -11.07
C PHE A 56 15.57 20.89 -11.84
N SER A 57 14.53 21.04 -12.66
CA SER A 57 14.00 19.95 -13.50
C SER A 57 14.93 19.63 -14.67
N VAL A 58 15.86 20.52 -15.04
CA VAL A 58 16.84 20.31 -16.13
C VAL A 58 17.89 19.26 -15.76
N PRO A 59 18.64 19.39 -14.65
CA PRO A 59 19.55 18.32 -14.23
C PRO A 59 18.79 17.04 -13.85
N SER A 60 17.53 17.17 -13.40
CA SER A 60 16.63 16.06 -12.99
C SER A 60 17.30 15.04 -12.06
N TYR A 61 18.10 15.52 -11.10
CA TYR A 61 18.95 14.67 -10.27
C TYR A 61 18.78 14.99 -8.79
N GLY A 62 18.58 13.96 -7.98
CA GLY A 62 18.46 14.11 -6.53
C GLY A 62 17.13 14.71 -6.10
N THR A 63 17.00 16.03 -6.12
CA THR A 63 15.83 16.79 -5.60
C THR A 63 15.79 18.19 -6.19
N GLU A 64 14.67 18.90 -6.02
CA GLU A 64 14.52 20.35 -6.25
C GLU A 64 15.50 21.22 -5.43
N TRP A 65 16.16 20.64 -4.42
CA TRP A 65 17.26 21.27 -3.68
C TRP A 65 18.62 21.24 -4.41
N PHE A 66 18.65 20.86 -5.69
CA PHE A 66 19.87 20.64 -6.47
C PHE A 66 20.92 21.74 -6.29
N TRP A 67 20.53 23.02 -6.48
CA TRP A 67 21.47 24.13 -6.41
C TRP A 67 22.13 24.24 -5.03
N HIS A 68 21.34 24.15 -3.95
CA HIS A 68 21.86 24.19 -2.59
C HIS A 68 22.75 22.98 -2.28
N ARG A 69 22.32 21.76 -2.66
CA ARG A 69 23.10 20.53 -2.44
C ARG A 69 24.44 20.54 -3.17
N TRP A 70 24.46 21.12 -4.37
CA TRP A 70 25.66 21.22 -5.19
C TRP A 70 26.61 22.32 -4.70
N VAL A 71 26.12 23.54 -4.47
CA VAL A 71 26.96 24.73 -4.27
C VAL A 71 27.22 25.02 -2.80
N ALA A 72 26.18 25.00 -1.96
CA ALA A 72 26.29 25.34 -0.54
C ALA A 72 26.77 24.13 0.28
N ASP A 73 26.08 23.00 0.18
CA ASP A 73 26.43 21.79 0.94
C ASP A 73 27.67 21.09 0.38
N LYS A 74 27.96 21.29 -0.91
CA LYS A 74 29.00 20.56 -1.66
C LYS A 74 28.89 19.05 -1.49
N LYS A 75 27.65 18.52 -1.54
CA LYS A 75 27.41 17.08 -1.42
C LYS A 75 28.11 16.34 -2.56
N LYS A 76 28.87 15.31 -2.19
CA LYS A 76 29.80 14.61 -3.09
C LYS A 76 29.11 14.11 -4.36
N ASP A 77 27.95 13.49 -4.23
CA ASP A 77 27.16 12.95 -5.34
C ASP A 77 26.68 14.02 -6.32
N PHE A 78 26.28 15.21 -5.84
CA PHE A 78 25.90 16.34 -6.70
C PHE A 78 27.11 16.97 -7.39
N VAL A 79 28.23 17.13 -6.66
CA VAL A 79 29.49 17.64 -7.23
C VAL A 79 30.02 16.69 -8.30
N ASP A 80 30.09 15.39 -8.01
CA ASP A 80 30.53 14.36 -8.96
C ASP A 80 29.63 14.35 -10.21
N PHE A 81 28.30 14.44 -10.01
CA PHE A 81 27.35 14.54 -11.12
C PHE A 81 27.66 15.75 -12.00
N MET A 82 27.93 16.92 -11.40
CA MET A 82 28.25 18.12 -12.17
C MET A 82 29.60 18.02 -12.88
N THR A 83 30.65 17.54 -12.20
CA THR A 83 31.98 17.33 -12.79
C THR A 83 31.97 16.33 -13.94
N LYS A 84 31.14 15.29 -13.85
CA LYS A 84 31.06 14.23 -14.87
C LYS A 84 30.26 14.65 -16.10
N ASN A 85 29.18 15.42 -15.91
CA ASN A 85 28.19 15.63 -16.97
C ASN A 85 28.23 17.05 -17.58
N TYR A 86 28.91 18.01 -16.95
CA TYR A 86 28.92 19.41 -17.41
C TYR A 86 30.35 19.95 -17.50
N ARG A 87 30.52 20.94 -18.38
CA ARG A 87 31.83 21.57 -18.63
C ARG A 87 32.37 22.26 -17.35
N PRO A 88 33.69 22.36 -17.17
CA PRO A 88 34.28 23.19 -16.13
C PRO A 88 33.75 24.64 -16.20
N GLY A 89 33.46 25.24 -15.04
CA GLY A 89 32.92 26.59 -14.93
C GLY A 89 31.42 26.72 -15.20
N PHE A 90 30.70 25.63 -15.46
CA PHE A 90 29.24 25.64 -15.54
C PHE A 90 28.62 26.11 -14.21
N THR A 91 27.69 27.05 -14.29
CA THR A 91 26.96 27.63 -13.16
C THR A 91 25.52 27.14 -13.14
N TYR A 92 24.81 27.29 -12.01
CA TYR A 92 23.39 26.95 -11.97
C TYR A 92 22.55 27.79 -12.96
N GLY A 93 22.96 29.04 -13.19
CA GLY A 93 22.34 29.93 -14.17
C GLY A 93 22.32 29.37 -15.59
N ASP A 94 23.32 28.58 -15.98
CA ASP A 94 23.39 27.94 -17.30
C ASP A 94 22.26 26.92 -17.54
N PHE A 95 21.59 26.42 -16.48
CA PHE A 95 20.43 25.55 -16.62
C PHE A 95 19.16 26.31 -17.04
N ALA A 96 19.04 27.61 -16.73
CA ALA A 96 17.81 28.35 -17.02
C ALA A 96 17.48 28.37 -18.52
N ALA A 97 18.50 28.48 -19.38
CA ALA A 97 18.33 28.42 -20.85
C ALA A 97 17.93 27.02 -21.36
N GLN A 98 18.16 25.97 -20.59
CA GLN A 98 17.83 24.58 -20.91
C GLN A 98 16.45 24.16 -20.38
N PHE A 99 15.84 24.98 -19.54
CA PHE A 99 14.45 24.83 -19.13
C PHE A 99 13.56 25.33 -20.27
N THR A 100 13.20 24.45 -21.21
CA THR A 100 12.57 24.86 -22.48
C THR A 100 11.05 24.82 -22.44
N ALA A 101 10.45 23.96 -21.62
CA ALA A 101 9.01 23.69 -21.64
C ALA A 101 8.46 23.37 -23.06
N GLU A 102 9.27 22.74 -23.91
CA GLU A 102 8.98 22.51 -25.34
C GLU A 102 7.69 21.75 -25.60
N PHE A 103 7.40 20.74 -24.78
CA PHE A 103 6.21 19.89 -24.81
C PHE A 103 5.18 20.27 -23.75
N TYR A 104 5.30 21.44 -23.13
CA TYR A 104 4.34 21.91 -22.14
C TYR A 104 3.00 22.24 -22.78
N ASP A 105 2.02 21.38 -22.54
CA ASP A 105 0.61 21.58 -22.87
C ASP A 105 -0.22 21.75 -21.59
N PRO A 106 -0.58 22.99 -21.22
CA PRO A 106 -1.37 23.27 -20.02
C PRO A 106 -2.77 22.63 -20.06
N LYS A 107 -3.36 22.45 -21.26
CA LYS A 107 -4.68 21.82 -21.40
C LYS A 107 -4.60 20.33 -21.16
N TYR A 108 -3.55 19.68 -21.66
CA TYR A 108 -3.30 18.26 -21.38
C TYR A 108 -3.01 18.03 -19.90
N TRP A 109 -2.21 18.88 -19.26
CA TRP A 109 -1.99 18.81 -17.81
C TRP A 109 -3.30 18.97 -17.04
N ALA A 110 -4.13 19.97 -17.38
CA ALA A 110 -5.43 20.16 -16.76
C ALA A 110 -6.39 18.98 -16.97
N GLU A 111 -6.34 18.31 -18.13
CA GLU A 111 -7.08 17.08 -18.39
C GLU A 111 -6.63 15.95 -17.46
N ILE A 112 -5.33 15.72 -17.30
CA ILE A 112 -4.80 14.71 -16.38
C ILE A 112 -5.25 15.00 -14.94
N PHE A 113 -5.15 16.25 -14.49
CA PHE A 113 -5.52 16.64 -13.12
C PHE A 113 -7.02 16.50 -12.88
N LYS A 114 -7.85 16.81 -13.88
CA LYS A 114 -9.29 16.57 -13.80
C LYS A 114 -9.60 15.07 -13.79
N ALA A 115 -8.93 14.31 -14.64
CA ALA A 115 -9.08 12.86 -14.73
C ALA A 115 -8.66 12.18 -13.42
N SER A 116 -7.76 12.76 -12.64
CA SER A 116 -7.35 12.23 -11.34
C SER A 116 -8.37 12.41 -10.21
N GLY A 117 -9.49 13.09 -10.48
CA GLY A 117 -10.45 13.46 -9.45
C GLY A 117 -10.00 14.61 -8.54
N ALA A 118 -8.89 15.29 -8.82
CA ALA A 118 -8.52 16.46 -8.04
C ALA A 118 -9.57 17.58 -8.20
N LYS A 119 -9.67 18.46 -7.20
CA LYS A 119 -10.52 19.65 -7.20
C LYS A 119 -9.73 20.95 -7.20
N TYR A 120 -8.42 20.87 -6.94
CA TYR A 120 -7.51 22.01 -7.00
C TYR A 120 -6.11 21.61 -7.44
N VAL A 121 -5.37 22.56 -8.01
CA VAL A 121 -4.00 22.37 -8.49
C VAL A 121 -3.13 23.48 -7.96
N VAL A 122 -1.96 23.16 -7.41
CA VAL A 122 -0.99 24.11 -6.87
C VAL A 122 0.31 24.02 -7.65
N LEU A 123 0.72 25.12 -8.28
CA LEU A 123 1.96 25.19 -9.07
C LEU A 123 3.06 25.95 -8.29
N THR A 124 4.29 25.43 -8.27
CA THR A 124 5.46 26.19 -7.84
C THR A 124 5.70 27.40 -8.75
N THR A 125 5.21 28.57 -8.36
CA THR A 125 5.46 29.82 -9.10
C THR A 125 6.90 30.27 -8.95
N LYS A 126 7.46 30.09 -7.74
CA LYS A 126 8.86 30.33 -7.38
C LYS A 126 9.29 29.35 -6.31
N HIS A 127 10.36 28.61 -6.54
CA HIS A 127 11.00 27.78 -5.51
C HIS A 127 12.20 28.53 -4.89
N HIS A 128 12.92 27.93 -3.94
CA HIS A 128 14.03 28.57 -3.21
C HIS A 128 15.20 29.05 -4.09
N GLU A 129 15.28 28.58 -5.34
CA GLU A 129 16.23 29.07 -6.34
C GLU A 129 15.87 30.46 -6.91
N GLY A 130 14.68 30.97 -6.60
CA GLY A 130 14.23 32.31 -6.98
C GLY A 130 13.78 32.46 -8.44
N PHE A 131 13.85 31.42 -9.26
CA PHE A 131 13.38 31.47 -10.64
C PHE A 131 11.85 31.50 -10.68
N THR A 132 11.27 32.54 -11.30
CA THR A 132 9.81 32.67 -11.38
C THR A 132 9.26 32.11 -12.69
N LEU A 133 8.19 31.31 -12.61
CA LEU A 133 7.53 30.70 -13.78
C LEU A 133 6.58 31.65 -14.55
N TRP A 134 6.59 32.94 -14.20
CA TRP A 134 5.80 34.00 -14.81
C TRP A 134 6.69 35.24 -15.02
N PRO A 135 6.27 36.22 -15.86
CA PRO A 135 7.04 37.44 -16.15
C PRO A 135 7.04 38.43 -14.97
N SER A 136 7.62 38.03 -13.84
CA SER A 136 7.70 38.86 -12.63
C SER A 136 8.49 40.14 -12.89
N LYS A 137 7.88 41.29 -12.59
CA LYS A 137 8.50 42.61 -12.77
C LYS A 137 9.74 42.83 -11.90
N VAL A 138 9.87 42.05 -10.84
CA VAL A 138 10.99 42.15 -9.89
C VAL A 138 11.95 40.95 -9.99
N SER A 139 11.74 40.02 -10.93
CA SER A 139 12.66 38.89 -11.25
C SER A 139 13.30 39.03 -12.64
N TYR A 140 13.63 40.26 -13.05
CA TYR A 140 14.20 40.52 -14.37
C TYR A 140 15.41 39.60 -14.65
N ASN A 141 15.44 38.99 -15.84
CA ASN A 141 16.44 38.00 -16.30
C ASN A 141 16.54 36.71 -15.47
N TRP A 142 15.62 36.46 -14.56
CA TRP A 142 15.56 35.22 -13.77
C TRP A 142 14.11 34.71 -13.68
N ASN A 143 13.46 34.62 -14.83
CA ASN A 143 12.09 34.15 -14.98
C ASN A 143 11.87 33.45 -16.34
N ALA A 144 10.78 32.70 -16.45
CA ALA A 144 10.44 31.88 -17.62
C ALA A 144 10.10 32.68 -18.89
N MET A 145 9.78 33.97 -18.77
CA MET A 145 9.56 34.84 -19.94
C MET A 145 10.88 35.38 -20.49
N ASP A 146 11.83 35.72 -19.63
CA ASP A 146 13.10 36.31 -20.04
C ASP A 146 14.14 35.26 -20.47
N VAL A 147 14.09 34.06 -19.87
CA VAL A 147 15.08 32.99 -20.10
C VAL A 147 14.40 31.62 -20.19
N GLY A 148 14.81 30.81 -21.18
CA GLY A 148 14.33 29.44 -21.37
C GLY A 148 13.02 29.40 -22.18
N PRO A 149 11.84 29.22 -21.58
CA PRO A 149 10.59 28.98 -22.31
C PRO A 149 10.08 30.17 -23.13
N ASN A 150 10.43 31.40 -22.76
CA ASN A 150 9.85 32.64 -23.28
C ASN A 150 8.31 32.64 -23.19
N ARG A 151 7.77 32.18 -22.05
CA ARG A 151 6.34 31.87 -21.86
C ARG A 151 5.90 32.13 -20.42
N ASP A 152 4.69 32.66 -20.25
CA ASP A 152 4.05 32.77 -18.93
C ASP A 152 3.40 31.42 -18.57
N LEU A 153 4.17 30.58 -17.89
CA LEU A 153 3.74 29.22 -17.55
C LEU A 153 2.63 29.21 -16.49
N VAL A 154 2.66 30.17 -15.56
CA VAL A 154 1.64 30.33 -14.51
C VAL A 154 0.31 30.77 -15.10
N GLY A 155 0.33 31.77 -16.00
CA GLY A 155 -0.88 32.26 -16.66
C GLY A 155 -1.56 31.19 -17.52
N ASP A 156 -0.76 30.45 -18.28
CA ASP A 156 -1.23 29.36 -19.12
C ASP A 156 -1.86 28.22 -18.30
N LEU A 157 -1.21 27.79 -17.22
CA LEU A 157 -1.77 26.73 -16.37
C LEU A 157 -3.02 27.21 -15.64
N SER A 158 -2.99 28.42 -15.09
CA SER A 158 -4.11 29.02 -14.36
C SER A 158 -5.37 29.04 -15.23
N THR A 159 -5.23 29.45 -16.49
CA THR A 159 -6.34 29.45 -17.46
C THR A 159 -6.84 28.04 -17.71
N ALA A 160 -5.97 27.08 -18.04
CA ALA A 160 -6.38 25.72 -18.36
C ALA A 160 -7.03 24.97 -17.17
N VAL A 161 -6.50 25.15 -15.96
CA VAL A 161 -7.04 24.55 -14.72
C VAL A 161 -8.43 25.11 -14.42
N LYS A 162 -8.61 26.43 -14.55
CA LYS A 162 -9.90 27.09 -14.33
C LYS A 162 -10.92 26.69 -15.40
N ASP A 163 -10.52 26.63 -16.67
CA ASP A 163 -11.37 26.14 -17.77
C ASP A 163 -11.80 24.68 -17.58
N ALA A 164 -10.96 23.85 -16.94
CA ALA A 164 -11.30 22.48 -16.58
C ALA A 164 -12.32 22.36 -15.41
N GLY A 165 -12.60 23.48 -14.72
CA GLY A 165 -13.48 23.55 -13.55
C GLY A 165 -12.80 23.22 -12.23
N LEU A 166 -11.47 23.39 -12.16
CA LEU A 166 -10.67 23.15 -10.96
C LEU A 166 -10.25 24.50 -10.32
N HIS A 167 -10.07 24.50 -9.00
CA HIS A 167 -9.46 25.63 -8.31
C HIS A 167 -7.96 25.72 -8.61
N PHE A 168 -7.44 26.94 -8.79
CA PHE A 168 -6.03 27.15 -9.09
C PHE A 168 -5.32 27.82 -7.91
N GLY A 169 -4.29 27.16 -7.39
CA GLY A 169 -3.44 27.65 -6.33
C GLY A 169 -2.01 27.90 -6.80
N VAL A 170 -1.29 28.71 -6.03
CA VAL A 170 0.12 29.02 -6.25
C VAL A 170 0.92 28.61 -5.03
N TYR A 171 2.01 27.89 -5.26
CA TYR A 171 3.08 27.79 -4.29
C TYR A 171 4.09 28.91 -4.51
N HIS A 172 4.56 29.50 -3.41
CA HIS A 172 5.57 30.54 -3.47
C HIS A 172 6.53 30.42 -2.28
N SER A 173 7.81 30.21 -2.57
CA SER A 173 8.84 30.29 -1.54
C SER A 173 9.05 31.74 -1.11
N LEU A 174 9.00 31.99 0.20
CA LEU A 174 9.19 33.33 0.74
C LEU A 174 10.63 33.80 0.64
N TYR A 175 11.61 32.90 0.53
CA TYR A 175 13.04 33.20 0.53
C TYR A 175 13.77 32.65 -0.72
N GLU A 176 14.96 33.19 -0.96
CA GLU A 176 15.84 32.80 -2.08
C GLU A 176 17.25 32.56 -1.57
N TRP A 177 17.78 31.33 -1.73
CA TRP A 177 19.04 30.92 -1.08
C TRP A 177 20.22 31.84 -1.33
N PHE A 178 20.34 32.37 -2.56
CA PHE A 178 21.52 33.11 -3.01
C PHE A 178 21.19 34.54 -3.46
N ASN A 179 19.99 35.05 -3.15
CA ASN A 179 19.65 36.43 -3.50
C ASN A 179 20.44 37.42 -2.63
N PRO A 180 21.13 38.41 -3.20
CA PRO A 180 21.95 39.35 -2.44
C PRO A 180 21.18 40.14 -1.36
N TYR A 181 19.92 40.52 -1.62
CA TYR A 181 19.11 41.24 -0.63
C TYR A 181 18.73 40.31 0.52
N PHE A 182 18.34 39.06 0.24
CA PHE A 182 18.00 38.09 1.27
C PHE A 182 19.22 37.76 2.13
N LEU A 183 20.39 37.53 1.51
CA LEU A 183 21.64 37.28 2.22
C LEU A 183 22.08 38.48 3.08
N LYS A 184 21.86 39.71 2.60
CA LYS A 184 22.14 40.93 3.36
C LYS A 184 21.24 41.05 4.60
N ASP A 185 19.94 40.83 4.43
CA ASP A 185 18.99 40.83 5.55
C ASP A 185 19.29 39.66 6.52
N GLN A 186 19.62 38.48 6.01
CA GLN A 186 20.00 37.35 6.86
C GLN A 186 21.27 37.64 7.68
N ALA A 187 22.28 38.25 7.06
CA ALA A 187 23.54 38.61 7.72
C ALA A 187 23.37 39.66 8.84
N ASN A 188 22.30 40.45 8.82
CA ASN A 188 21.96 41.39 9.88
C ASN A 188 20.87 40.89 10.84
N ASN A 189 20.63 39.57 10.87
CA ASN A 189 19.61 38.91 11.68
C ASN A 189 18.19 39.45 11.41
N PHE A 190 17.89 39.75 10.14
CA PHE A 190 16.57 40.23 9.68
C PHE A 190 16.12 41.52 10.37
N THR A 191 17.06 42.40 10.74
CA THR A 191 16.75 43.72 11.31
C THR A 191 16.29 44.71 10.24
N THR A 192 16.65 44.47 8.98
CA THR A 192 16.03 45.09 7.80
C THR A 192 15.16 44.08 7.06
N ASN A 193 14.24 44.56 6.21
CA ASN A 193 13.38 43.73 5.37
C ASN A 193 13.39 44.19 3.90
N GLU A 194 14.57 44.52 3.39
CA GLU A 194 14.73 45.00 2.02
C GLU A 194 14.29 43.96 0.99
N PHE A 195 14.67 42.69 1.18
CA PHE A 195 14.27 41.62 0.26
C PHE A 195 12.76 41.41 0.24
N THR A 196 12.10 41.42 1.40
CA THR A 196 10.62 41.34 1.47
C THR A 196 9.98 42.49 0.68
N LYS A 197 10.43 43.74 0.89
CA LYS A 197 9.84 44.93 0.27
C LYS A 197 10.07 45.01 -1.24
N ILE A 198 11.25 44.60 -1.70
CA ILE A 198 11.66 44.73 -3.11
C ILE A 198 11.22 43.51 -3.92
N LYS A 199 11.16 42.33 -3.30
CA LYS A 199 10.99 41.05 -4.00
C LYS A 199 9.69 40.34 -3.58
N THR A 200 9.67 39.73 -2.40
CA THR A 200 8.61 38.79 -2.00
C THR A 200 7.23 39.43 -1.97
N ARG A 201 7.12 40.66 -1.44
CA ARG A 201 5.82 41.34 -1.31
C ARG A 201 5.25 41.75 -2.66
N PRO A 202 6.00 42.45 -3.55
CA PRO A 202 5.54 42.73 -4.91
C PRO A 202 5.15 41.48 -5.71
N GLU A 203 5.90 40.38 -5.59
CA GLU A 203 5.60 39.11 -6.28
C GLU A 203 4.27 38.51 -5.84
N LEU A 204 4.03 38.43 -4.53
CA LEU A 204 2.78 37.92 -3.98
C LEU A 204 1.58 38.78 -4.41
N GLU A 205 1.72 40.11 -4.36
CA GLU A 205 0.68 41.02 -4.83
C GLU A 205 0.43 40.89 -6.34
N GLU A 206 1.49 40.73 -7.13
CA GLU A 206 1.38 40.52 -8.58
C GLU A 206 0.67 39.20 -8.91
N LEU A 207 1.03 38.11 -8.24
CA LEU A 207 0.38 36.80 -8.40
C LEU A 207 -1.12 36.88 -8.09
N VAL A 208 -1.47 37.51 -6.96
CA VAL A 208 -2.86 37.68 -6.52
C VAL A 208 -3.67 38.51 -7.50
N ASN A 209 -3.15 39.67 -7.91
CA ASN A 209 -3.88 40.58 -8.79
C ASN A 209 -4.00 40.06 -10.22
N THR A 210 -2.98 39.35 -10.71
CA THR A 210 -2.92 38.88 -12.10
C THR A 210 -3.66 37.57 -12.28
N TYR A 211 -3.31 36.55 -11.50
CA TYR A 211 -3.79 35.17 -11.71
C TYR A 211 -4.99 34.81 -10.85
N LYS A 212 -5.31 35.61 -9.82
CA LYS A 212 -6.44 35.40 -8.90
C LYS A 212 -6.50 33.96 -8.41
N PRO A 213 -5.46 33.47 -7.70
CA PRO A 213 -5.45 32.12 -7.18
C PRO A 213 -6.49 31.95 -6.07
N ASP A 214 -7.00 30.73 -5.91
CA ASP A 214 -7.86 30.32 -4.81
C ASP A 214 -7.04 29.82 -3.61
N LEU A 215 -5.75 29.55 -3.78
CA LEU A 215 -4.86 29.10 -2.71
C LEU A 215 -3.46 29.72 -2.84
N ILE A 216 -2.87 30.17 -1.74
CA ILE A 216 -1.43 30.50 -1.66
C ILE A 216 -0.77 29.54 -0.66
N TRP A 217 0.06 28.66 -1.19
CA TRP A 217 0.90 27.74 -0.42
C TRP A 217 2.27 28.39 -0.23
N SER A 218 2.48 29.05 0.91
CA SER A 218 3.77 29.68 1.19
C SER A 218 4.78 28.65 1.67
N ASP A 219 6.08 28.88 1.46
CA ASP A 219 7.12 28.13 2.15
C ASP A 219 8.22 29.05 2.68
N GLY A 220 8.11 29.37 3.96
CA GLY A 220 9.08 30.19 4.70
C GLY A 220 9.23 29.80 6.17
N SER A 221 8.72 28.64 6.58
CA SER A 221 8.79 28.17 7.98
C SER A 221 10.23 27.96 8.47
N GLY A 222 11.15 27.60 7.58
CA GLY A 222 12.59 27.50 7.85
C GLY A 222 13.37 28.82 7.72
N GLY A 223 12.70 29.94 7.42
CA GLY A 223 13.31 31.24 7.16
C GLY A 223 13.17 32.23 8.33
N ALA A 224 12.97 33.50 7.98
CA ALA A 224 12.78 34.60 8.94
C ALA A 224 11.41 34.55 9.64
N HIS A 225 11.26 35.36 10.68
CA HIS A 225 10.00 35.55 11.43
C HIS A 225 8.90 36.20 10.56
N PRO A 226 7.60 35.97 10.84
CA PRO A 226 6.48 36.51 10.05
C PRO A 226 6.47 38.04 9.93
N GLU A 227 7.03 38.76 10.90
CA GLU A 227 7.14 40.23 10.87
C GLU A 227 8.07 40.70 9.73
N TYR A 228 9.17 39.97 9.50
CA TYR A 228 10.09 40.25 8.39
C TYR A 228 9.42 40.08 7.03
N TRP A 229 8.57 39.05 6.89
CA TRP A 229 7.77 38.79 5.68
C TRP A 229 6.57 39.73 5.51
N GLU A 230 6.29 40.56 6.51
CA GLU A 230 5.08 41.38 6.60
C GLU A 230 3.79 40.55 6.45
N ALA A 231 3.79 39.31 6.97
CA ALA A 231 2.72 38.32 6.76
C ALA A 231 1.34 38.84 7.23
N GLN A 232 1.28 39.43 8.44
CA GLN A 232 0.02 39.97 8.97
C GLN A 232 -0.54 41.13 8.12
N LYS A 233 0.34 42.00 7.61
CA LYS A 233 -0.05 43.06 6.67
C LYS A 233 -0.46 42.49 5.32
N PHE A 234 0.12 41.35 4.91
CA PHE A 234 -0.28 40.65 3.69
C PHE A 234 -1.69 40.12 3.82
N PHE A 235 -1.97 39.39 4.90
CA PHE A 235 -3.26 38.79 5.10
C PHE A 235 -4.36 39.84 5.29
N ALA A 236 -4.09 40.92 6.02
CA ALA A 236 -5.05 42.01 6.15
C ALA A 236 -5.43 42.60 4.78
N TRP A 237 -4.47 42.82 3.88
CA TRP A 237 -4.78 43.25 2.51
C TRP A 237 -5.48 42.14 1.70
N LEU A 238 -4.99 40.91 1.79
CA LEU A 238 -5.50 39.74 1.07
C LEU A 238 -6.99 39.50 1.38
N TYR A 239 -7.39 39.63 2.64
CA TYR A 239 -8.75 39.34 3.11
C TYR A 239 -9.70 40.54 3.06
N ASN A 240 -9.19 41.77 2.97
CA ASN A 240 -10.06 42.96 2.90
C ASN A 240 -10.22 43.48 1.47
N ASP A 241 -9.11 43.54 0.72
CA ASP A 241 -8.98 44.42 -0.45
C ASP A 241 -8.64 43.67 -1.74
N SER A 242 -8.11 42.45 -1.66
CA SER A 242 -7.70 41.68 -2.83
C SER A 242 -8.90 41.19 -3.69
N PRO A 243 -8.69 40.89 -4.98
CA PRO A 243 -9.74 40.36 -5.86
C PRO A 243 -10.18 38.92 -5.51
N VAL A 244 -9.51 38.25 -4.58
CA VAL A 244 -9.77 36.85 -4.19
C VAL A 244 -10.14 36.70 -2.72
N LYS A 245 -10.40 37.81 -2.02
CA LYS A 245 -10.66 37.85 -0.58
C LYS A 245 -11.73 36.87 -0.07
N ASP A 246 -12.72 36.57 -0.91
CA ASP A 246 -13.86 35.72 -0.57
C ASP A 246 -13.56 34.22 -0.75
N THR A 247 -12.57 33.84 -1.57
CA THR A 247 -12.29 32.43 -1.90
C THR A 247 -10.91 31.95 -1.49
N ILE A 248 -9.94 32.85 -1.34
CA ILE A 248 -8.54 32.51 -1.10
C ILE A 248 -8.34 31.75 0.21
N VAL A 249 -7.47 30.73 0.20
CA VAL A 249 -6.95 30.09 1.41
C VAL A 249 -5.43 30.13 1.46
N VAL A 250 -4.87 30.17 2.67
CA VAL A 250 -3.42 30.15 2.91
C VAL A 250 -3.03 29.06 3.89
N ASN A 251 -1.85 28.48 3.69
CA ASN A 251 -1.27 27.49 4.60
C ASN A 251 -0.62 28.13 5.85
N ASP A 252 0.10 27.33 6.64
CA ASP A 252 0.72 27.73 7.92
C ASP A 252 2.23 27.99 7.88
N ARG A 253 2.79 28.33 6.72
CA ARG A 253 4.25 28.45 6.54
C ARG A 253 4.74 29.87 6.26
N TRP A 254 4.10 30.85 6.86
CA TRP A 254 4.34 32.28 6.63
C TRP A 254 5.47 32.89 7.49
N GLY A 255 6.47 32.08 7.84
CA GLY A 255 7.62 32.46 8.65
C GLY A 255 7.88 31.52 9.81
N SER A 256 9.04 31.66 10.44
CA SER A 256 9.44 30.82 11.57
C SER A 256 8.47 30.97 12.75
N GLY A 257 8.04 29.82 13.28
CA GLY A 257 7.12 29.75 14.41
C GLY A 257 5.63 29.90 14.09
N THR A 258 5.24 30.00 12.81
CA THR A 258 3.83 30.09 12.36
C THR A 258 3.14 28.73 12.16
N ALA A 259 3.91 27.68 11.89
CA ALA A 259 3.39 26.32 11.66
C ALA A 259 2.53 25.83 12.83
N GLY A 260 1.34 25.31 12.52
CA GLY A 260 0.33 24.87 13.47
C GLY A 260 -0.30 25.98 14.32
N LYS A 261 -0.12 27.27 13.96
CA LYS A 261 -0.64 28.41 14.72
C LYS A 261 -1.47 29.39 13.89
N HIS A 262 -0.99 29.73 12.69
CA HIS A 262 -1.60 30.78 11.85
C HIS A 262 -1.77 30.26 10.43
N GLY A 263 -2.88 30.63 9.78
CA GLY A 263 -3.25 30.18 8.42
C GLY A 263 -4.63 29.52 8.39
N ASP A 264 -5.26 29.47 7.21
CA ASP A 264 -6.59 28.88 7.05
C ASP A 264 -6.56 27.35 7.16
N PHE A 265 -5.42 26.72 6.87
CA PHE A 265 -5.17 25.30 7.11
C PHE A 265 -3.72 25.03 7.47
N PHE A 266 -3.47 23.93 8.19
CA PHE A 266 -2.15 23.59 8.70
C PHE A 266 -1.50 22.45 7.93
N ASN A 267 -0.20 22.56 7.66
CA ASN A 267 0.61 21.46 7.20
C ASN A 267 1.56 20.97 8.30
N TYR A 268 1.94 21.79 9.29
CA TYR A 268 3.00 21.52 10.30
C TYR A 268 4.40 21.27 9.71
N HIS A 269 4.56 20.25 8.86
CA HIS A 269 5.76 19.87 8.14
C HIS A 269 5.38 19.07 6.88
N ASP A 270 6.37 18.69 6.07
CA ASP A 270 6.11 17.90 4.86
C ASP A 270 5.52 16.54 5.24
N ARG A 271 4.62 16.01 4.40
CA ARG A 271 3.96 14.70 4.57
C ARG A 271 3.30 14.52 5.95
N TYR A 272 2.80 15.61 6.53
CA TYR A 272 2.07 15.55 7.79
C TYR A 272 0.79 14.74 7.60
N ASN A 273 0.69 13.62 8.31
CA ASN A 273 -0.50 12.79 8.39
C ASN A 273 -0.59 12.23 9.82
N PRO A 274 -1.36 12.87 10.71
CA PRO A 274 -1.32 12.59 12.14
C PRO A 274 -2.00 11.27 12.54
N GLY A 275 -2.77 10.64 11.64
CA GLY A 275 -3.52 9.41 11.93
C GLY A 275 -4.63 9.57 12.98
N VAL A 276 -4.91 10.80 13.43
CA VAL A 276 -5.97 11.14 14.38
C VAL A 276 -6.65 12.45 13.97
N LEU A 277 -7.93 12.58 14.32
CA LEU A 277 -8.72 13.77 14.01
C LEU A 277 -8.10 15.04 14.60
N GLN A 278 -7.89 16.04 13.75
CA GLN A 278 -7.44 17.37 14.18
C GLN A 278 -8.60 18.31 14.38
N LYS A 279 -8.41 19.31 15.26
CA LYS A 279 -9.41 20.35 15.51
C LYS A 279 -9.45 21.40 14.41
N HIS A 280 -8.28 21.75 13.87
CA HIS A 280 -8.13 22.72 12.79
C HIS A 280 -8.01 22.00 11.46
N LYS A 281 -8.47 22.64 10.37
CA LYS A 281 -8.29 22.08 9.03
C LYS A 281 -6.79 21.93 8.74
N TRP A 282 -6.43 20.85 8.08
CA TRP A 282 -5.05 20.53 7.74
C TRP A 282 -4.95 19.88 6.35
N GLU A 283 -3.74 19.83 5.81
CA GLU A 283 -3.45 19.24 4.51
C GLU A 283 -2.18 18.38 4.53
N ASN A 284 -2.28 17.16 4.01
CA ASN A 284 -1.15 16.25 3.76
C ASN A 284 -0.53 16.59 2.39
N ALA A 285 0.51 17.42 2.37
CA ALA A 285 1.32 17.65 1.19
C ALA A 285 2.36 16.52 1.05
N MET A 286 2.22 15.69 0.02
CA MET A 286 3.05 14.49 -0.18
C MET A 286 3.45 14.30 -1.65
N THR A 287 4.30 13.30 -1.95
CA THR A 287 4.90 13.09 -3.27
C THR A 287 4.63 11.67 -3.79
N ILE A 288 4.35 11.51 -5.09
CA ILE A 288 4.31 10.18 -5.73
C ILE A 288 5.71 9.55 -5.75
N ASP A 289 6.75 10.33 -6.06
CA ASP A 289 8.14 9.91 -5.89
C ASP A 289 8.48 9.97 -4.39
N LYS A 290 8.86 8.83 -3.78
CA LYS A 290 9.17 8.71 -2.35
C LYS A 290 10.35 9.60 -1.92
N HIS A 291 11.19 10.02 -2.86
CA HIS A 291 12.48 10.63 -2.56
C HIS A 291 12.60 12.10 -2.96
N SER A 292 11.67 12.66 -3.73
CA SER A 292 11.83 14.01 -4.31
C SER A 292 10.50 14.68 -4.64
N TRP A 293 10.45 16.02 -4.54
CA TRP A 293 9.34 16.79 -5.10
C TRP A 293 9.57 17.10 -6.59
N GLY A 294 10.79 17.47 -6.96
CA GLY A 294 11.19 17.64 -8.36
C GLY A 294 11.38 16.33 -9.12
N TYR A 295 11.41 16.38 -10.45
CA TYR A 295 11.61 15.21 -11.30
C TYR A 295 13.02 14.59 -11.15
N ARG A 296 13.07 13.26 -10.98
CA ARG A 296 14.32 12.47 -11.00
C ARG A 296 14.35 11.54 -12.22
N ARG A 297 15.30 11.76 -13.13
CA ARG A 297 15.45 10.92 -14.34
C ARG A 297 16.02 9.53 -14.06
N ASN A 298 16.57 9.31 -12.86
CA ASN A 298 17.16 8.04 -12.43
C ASN A 298 16.26 7.26 -11.45
N ALA A 299 15.02 7.70 -11.24
CA ALA A 299 14.08 7.02 -10.36
C ALA A 299 13.68 5.66 -10.94
N LYS A 300 13.59 4.65 -10.06
CA LYS A 300 13.10 3.31 -10.40
C LYS A 300 11.61 3.19 -10.12
N SER A 301 10.94 2.19 -10.70
CA SER A 301 9.52 1.93 -10.43
C SER A 301 9.21 1.78 -8.94
N THR A 302 10.11 1.16 -8.18
CA THR A 302 10.02 0.99 -6.71
C THR A 302 10.11 2.29 -5.91
N ASP A 303 10.67 3.35 -6.52
CA ASP A 303 10.80 4.65 -5.89
C ASP A 303 9.49 5.45 -5.92
N TYR A 304 8.51 5.00 -6.70
CA TYR A 304 7.18 5.60 -6.75
C TYR A 304 6.22 4.87 -5.82
N LEU A 305 5.27 5.60 -5.25
CA LEU A 305 4.13 5.00 -4.54
C LEU A 305 3.26 4.20 -5.52
N SER A 306 2.75 3.07 -5.05
CA SER A 306 1.74 2.32 -5.80
C SER A 306 0.39 3.01 -5.72
N THR A 307 -0.52 2.68 -6.63
CA THR A 307 -1.93 3.12 -6.55
C THR A 307 -2.54 2.75 -5.21
N HIS A 308 -2.24 1.56 -4.68
CA HIS A 308 -2.70 1.12 -3.37
C HIS A 308 -2.21 2.03 -2.24
N ASP A 309 -0.91 2.39 -2.23
CA ASP A 309 -0.34 3.29 -1.21
C ASP A 309 -1.02 4.68 -1.25
N LEU A 310 -1.30 5.19 -2.46
CA LEU A 310 -1.98 6.47 -2.65
C LEU A 310 -3.41 6.44 -2.11
N LEU A 311 -4.16 5.38 -2.39
CA LEU A 311 -5.53 5.21 -1.91
C LEU A 311 -5.60 5.04 -0.39
N LEU A 312 -4.68 4.27 0.20
CA LEU A 312 -4.59 4.11 1.65
C LEU A 312 -4.28 5.47 2.32
N THR A 313 -3.31 6.21 1.77
CA THR A 313 -2.93 7.53 2.30
C THR A 313 -4.08 8.54 2.16
N LEU A 314 -4.80 8.52 1.03
CA LEU A 314 -6.01 9.32 0.82
C LEU A 314 -7.05 9.01 1.90
N ALA A 315 -7.44 7.75 2.05
CA ALA A 315 -8.48 7.34 3.00
C ALA A 315 -8.13 7.74 4.44
N GLN A 316 -6.89 7.49 4.87
CA GLN A 316 -6.38 7.90 6.19
C GLN A 316 -6.40 9.43 6.39
N THR A 317 -5.98 10.18 5.36
CA THR A 317 -5.93 11.65 5.41
C THR A 317 -7.34 12.22 5.56
N ILE A 318 -8.28 11.79 4.71
CA ILE A 318 -9.64 12.33 4.68
C ILE A 318 -10.42 11.91 5.94
N SER A 319 -10.26 10.67 6.41
CA SER A 319 -10.94 10.20 7.64
C SER A 319 -10.54 11.02 8.87
N CYS A 320 -9.31 11.55 8.89
CA CYS A 320 -8.76 12.41 9.93
C CYS A 320 -9.00 13.93 9.69
N GLY A 321 -9.82 14.29 8.70
CA GLY A 321 -10.23 15.66 8.42
C GLY A 321 -9.30 16.47 7.52
N GLY A 322 -8.25 15.86 7.00
CA GLY A 322 -7.30 16.51 6.12
C GLY A 322 -7.82 16.67 4.70
N ASN A 323 -7.16 17.52 3.92
CA ASN A 323 -7.06 17.36 2.47
C ASN A 323 -5.73 16.66 2.14
N ILE A 324 -5.63 16.03 0.96
CA ILE A 324 -4.37 15.51 0.43
C ILE A 324 -3.95 16.33 -0.78
N LEU A 325 -2.68 16.72 -0.83
CA LEU A 325 -2.07 17.46 -1.92
C LEU A 325 -0.92 16.62 -2.50
N ILE A 326 -1.18 16.00 -3.65
CA ILE A 326 -0.32 14.96 -4.24
C ILE A 326 0.61 15.59 -5.28
N ASN A 327 1.90 15.57 -4.99
CA ASN A 327 2.91 16.15 -5.86
C ASN A 327 3.38 15.21 -6.97
N ILE A 328 3.52 15.79 -8.16
CA ILE A 328 4.31 15.26 -9.26
C ILE A 328 5.42 16.24 -9.67
N GLY A 329 6.49 15.71 -10.25
CA GLY A 329 7.58 16.49 -10.81
C GLY A 329 7.61 16.36 -12.35
N PRO A 330 7.14 17.35 -13.11
CA PRO A 330 7.26 17.36 -14.57
C PRO A 330 8.72 17.52 -15.02
N THR A 331 9.02 17.06 -16.23
CA THR A 331 10.35 17.23 -16.85
C THR A 331 10.59 18.67 -17.31
N HIS A 332 11.84 19.07 -17.53
CA HIS A 332 12.18 20.45 -17.93
C HIS A 332 11.58 20.89 -19.29
N ASP A 333 11.29 19.94 -20.17
CA ASP A 333 10.63 20.13 -21.44
C ASP A 333 9.09 20.06 -21.32
N GLY A 334 8.52 19.92 -20.12
CA GLY A 334 7.07 20.07 -19.89
C GLY A 334 6.24 18.79 -19.98
N VAL A 335 6.87 17.61 -19.90
CA VAL A 335 6.20 16.31 -19.95
C VAL A 335 5.88 15.79 -18.55
N ILE A 336 4.63 15.39 -18.33
CA ILE A 336 4.26 14.51 -17.20
C ILE A 336 4.62 13.08 -17.61
N LYS A 337 5.52 12.43 -16.87
CA LYS A 337 5.94 11.06 -17.21
C LYS A 337 4.78 10.06 -17.02
N PRO A 338 4.71 8.98 -17.84
CA PRO A 338 3.62 8.01 -17.78
C PRO A 338 3.34 7.47 -16.38
N VAL A 339 4.37 7.19 -15.58
CA VAL A 339 4.18 6.70 -14.20
C VAL A 339 3.38 7.66 -13.31
N PHE A 340 3.54 8.98 -13.49
CA PHE A 340 2.75 9.96 -12.75
C PHE A 340 1.32 10.03 -13.30
N GLU A 341 1.17 10.05 -14.62
CA GLU A 341 -0.14 10.06 -15.27
C GLU A 341 -0.96 8.82 -14.91
N ASP A 342 -0.38 7.62 -15.01
CA ASP A 342 -1.01 6.34 -14.67
C ASP A 342 -1.53 6.37 -13.22
N ARG A 343 -0.70 6.81 -12.26
CA ARG A 343 -1.08 6.88 -10.84
C ARG A 343 -2.21 7.88 -10.58
N LEU A 344 -2.17 9.02 -11.28
CA LEU A 344 -3.21 10.03 -11.19
C LEU A 344 -4.52 9.53 -11.80
N ARG A 345 -4.49 8.90 -12.97
CA ARG A 345 -5.68 8.32 -13.61
C ARG A 345 -6.25 7.15 -12.82
N ASP A 346 -5.42 6.28 -12.27
CA ASP A 346 -5.86 5.18 -11.40
C ASP A 346 -6.59 5.70 -10.15
N LEU A 347 -6.04 6.75 -9.52
CA LEU A 347 -6.68 7.44 -8.40
C LEU A 347 -8.05 8.00 -8.82
N GLY A 348 -8.11 8.62 -10.00
CA GLY A 348 -9.34 9.14 -10.59
C GLY A 348 -10.39 8.08 -10.88
N HIS A 349 -9.99 6.94 -11.44
CA HIS A 349 -10.89 5.80 -11.67
C HIS A 349 -11.50 5.32 -10.35
N TRP A 350 -10.70 5.18 -9.29
CA TRP A 350 -11.22 4.81 -7.98
C TRP A 350 -12.17 5.87 -7.40
N LEU A 351 -11.82 7.16 -7.51
CA LEU A 351 -12.66 8.28 -7.07
C LEU A 351 -13.94 8.44 -7.90
N SER A 352 -13.97 7.98 -9.15
CA SER A 352 -15.20 7.99 -9.95
C SER A 352 -16.29 7.08 -9.38
N VAL A 353 -15.88 6.01 -8.70
CA VAL A 353 -16.78 5.05 -8.04
C VAL A 353 -17.04 5.46 -6.58
N ASN A 354 -16.00 5.88 -5.86
CA ASN A 354 -16.04 6.07 -4.40
C ASN A 354 -16.09 7.54 -3.96
N GLY A 355 -16.15 8.48 -4.91
CA GLY A 355 -16.00 9.91 -4.66
C GLY A 355 -17.03 10.50 -3.70
N GLU A 356 -18.26 9.97 -3.68
CA GLU A 356 -19.31 10.42 -2.74
C GLU A 356 -18.92 10.21 -1.27
N ALA A 357 -18.14 9.16 -0.97
CA ALA A 357 -17.62 8.91 0.38
C ALA A 357 -16.43 9.82 0.74
N ILE A 358 -15.85 10.52 -0.24
CA ILE A 358 -14.67 11.36 -0.10
C ILE A 358 -15.05 12.83 -0.10
N TYR A 359 -15.55 13.35 -1.22
CA TYR A 359 -15.83 14.77 -1.38
C TYR A 359 -16.93 15.23 -0.43
N GLU A 360 -16.80 16.44 0.10
CA GLU A 360 -17.76 17.04 1.06
C GLU A 360 -17.97 16.25 2.36
N SER A 361 -17.28 15.12 2.53
CA SER A 361 -17.40 14.26 3.70
C SER A 361 -16.90 14.98 4.95
N LYS A 362 -17.45 14.59 6.09
CA LYS A 362 -17.00 15.06 7.40
C LYS A 362 -16.40 13.89 8.17
N PRO A 363 -15.28 14.10 8.89
CA PRO A 363 -14.74 13.07 9.77
C PRO A 363 -15.81 12.56 10.72
N TRP A 364 -15.93 11.24 10.80
CA TRP A 364 -16.72 10.62 11.86
C TRP A 364 -16.00 10.80 13.20
N LYS A 365 -16.70 10.58 14.31
CA LYS A 365 -16.10 10.62 15.67
C LYS A 365 -15.03 9.54 15.92
N HIS A 366 -14.90 8.56 15.01
CA HIS A 366 -13.86 7.53 15.00
C HIS A 366 -13.25 7.46 13.58
N GLN A 367 -11.93 7.59 13.47
CA GLN A 367 -11.17 7.70 12.21
C GLN A 367 -10.82 6.35 11.60
N ASN A 368 -10.64 5.37 12.48
CA ASN A 368 -10.58 3.97 12.18
C ASN A 368 -11.83 3.34 12.76
N ASP A 369 -12.33 2.27 12.14
CA ASP A 369 -13.17 1.36 12.88
C ASP A 369 -12.26 0.74 13.95
N THR A 370 -12.18 1.38 15.12
CA THR A 370 -11.70 0.73 16.35
C THR A 370 -12.77 -0.27 16.79
N THR A 371 -13.13 -1.18 15.90
CA THR A 371 -13.33 -2.57 16.23
C THR A 371 -12.07 -3.36 15.88
N THR A 372 -10.87 -2.85 16.13
CA THR A 372 -9.92 -3.74 16.82
C THR A 372 -10.50 -3.92 18.20
N LYS A 373 -11.49 -4.83 18.30
CA LYS A 373 -11.76 -5.50 19.56
C LYS A 373 -10.39 -6.03 19.96
N GLU A 374 -9.90 -5.60 21.11
CA GLU A 374 -8.79 -6.30 21.72
C GLU A 374 -9.24 -7.75 21.82
N TYR A 375 -8.68 -8.62 20.97
CA TYR A 375 -9.09 -10.00 20.92
C TYR A 375 -8.53 -10.67 22.15
N THR A 376 -9.41 -11.00 23.09
CA THR A 376 -9.06 -11.77 24.27
C THR A 376 -8.74 -13.21 23.84
N PRO A 377 -7.89 -13.94 24.58
CA PRO A 377 -7.48 -15.31 24.24
C PRO A 377 -8.58 -16.32 24.57
N ASP A 378 -9.76 -16.12 23.98
CA ASP A 378 -10.91 -17.00 24.02
C ASP A 378 -11.60 -17.01 22.64
N TRP A 379 -12.26 -18.13 22.30
CA TRP A 379 -12.83 -18.32 20.97
C TRP A 379 -14.00 -17.36 20.68
N GLU A 380 -14.78 -16.98 21.69
CA GLU A 380 -15.91 -16.07 21.51
C GLU A 380 -15.44 -14.69 21.03
N SER A 381 -14.25 -14.28 21.47
CA SER A 381 -13.60 -13.05 21.03
C SER A 381 -12.93 -13.22 19.67
N LEU A 382 -12.09 -14.25 19.50
CA LEU A 382 -11.30 -14.49 18.30
C LEU A 382 -12.17 -14.71 17.05
N ASP A 383 -13.26 -15.46 17.16
CA ASP A 383 -14.16 -15.77 16.03
C ASP A 383 -15.01 -14.56 15.59
N LYS A 384 -14.98 -13.45 16.34
CA LYS A 384 -15.62 -12.18 15.93
C LYS A 384 -14.74 -11.36 14.99
N ARG A 385 -13.51 -11.80 14.72
CA ARG A 385 -12.61 -11.12 13.79
C ARG A 385 -13.18 -11.17 12.37
N PRO A 386 -13.30 -10.03 11.68
CA PRO A 386 -13.73 -10.04 10.29
C PRO A 386 -12.65 -10.65 9.40
N LEU A 387 -13.07 -11.48 8.44
CA LEU A 387 -12.18 -12.04 7.42
C LEU A 387 -11.59 -10.90 6.55
N PRO A 388 -10.26 -10.79 6.41
CA PRO A 388 -9.62 -9.89 5.47
C PRO A 388 -10.14 -10.06 4.04
N VAL A 389 -10.53 -8.94 3.42
CA VAL A 389 -11.22 -8.92 2.11
C VAL A 389 -10.41 -9.61 1.01
N TRP A 390 -9.09 -9.44 1.03
CA TRP A 390 -8.19 -10.03 0.03
C TRP A 390 -8.33 -11.55 -0.03
N TYR A 391 -8.51 -12.22 1.12
CA TYR A 391 -8.57 -13.68 1.16
C TYR A 391 -9.85 -14.19 0.52
N ASP A 392 -11.00 -13.55 0.77
CA ASP A 392 -12.23 -13.92 0.10
C ASP A 392 -12.19 -13.64 -1.40
N GLN A 393 -11.52 -12.57 -1.83
CA GLN A 393 -11.40 -12.19 -3.24
C GLN A 393 -10.39 -13.04 -4.04
N ALA A 394 -9.38 -13.60 -3.37
CA ALA A 394 -8.26 -14.30 -3.98
C ALA A 394 -8.63 -15.57 -4.75
N LYS A 395 -9.53 -16.38 -4.18
CA LYS A 395 -10.07 -17.66 -4.72
C LYS A 395 -9.08 -18.80 -4.97
N VAL A 396 -7.89 -18.52 -5.52
CA VAL A 396 -6.93 -19.52 -5.99
C VAL A 396 -5.58 -19.29 -5.34
N GLY A 397 -5.05 -20.33 -4.68
CA GLY A 397 -3.71 -20.34 -4.10
C GLY A 397 -2.89 -21.55 -4.50
N ILE A 398 -1.57 -21.46 -4.35
CA ILE A 398 -0.64 -22.59 -4.55
C ILE A 398 -0.08 -23.05 -3.22
N PHE A 399 -0.07 -24.36 -2.99
CA PHE A 399 0.57 -24.98 -1.84
C PHE A 399 1.87 -25.67 -2.27
N LEU A 400 2.88 -25.66 -1.41
CA LEU A 400 4.17 -26.29 -1.65
C LEU A 400 4.54 -27.19 -0.47
N HIS A 401 4.47 -28.50 -0.66
CA HIS A 401 5.05 -29.48 0.27
C HIS A 401 6.46 -29.84 -0.16
N TRP A 402 7.43 -29.21 0.51
CA TRP A 402 8.85 -29.33 0.23
C TRP A 402 9.65 -29.45 1.53
N GLY A 403 10.64 -30.32 1.54
CA GLY A 403 11.36 -30.71 2.75
C GLY A 403 12.23 -31.94 2.53
N VAL A 404 12.80 -32.50 3.60
CA VAL A 404 13.78 -33.60 3.53
C VAL A 404 13.15 -34.86 2.93
N PHE A 405 11.85 -35.09 3.15
CA PHE A 405 11.09 -36.16 2.50
C PHE A 405 11.13 -36.11 0.95
N SER A 406 11.47 -34.97 0.36
CA SER A 406 11.62 -34.81 -1.09
C SER A 406 12.86 -35.53 -1.63
N VAL A 407 13.83 -35.90 -0.78
CA VAL A 407 15.06 -36.63 -1.16
C VAL A 407 14.79 -38.09 -1.51
N PRO A 408 14.17 -38.91 -0.63
CA PRO A 408 13.78 -40.26 -1.03
C PRO A 408 12.72 -40.24 -2.15
N SER A 409 11.90 -39.19 -2.21
CA SER A 409 10.83 -38.96 -3.21
C SER A 409 9.94 -40.19 -3.42
N TYR A 410 9.59 -40.91 -2.35
CA TYR A 410 8.91 -42.20 -2.43
C TYR A 410 7.72 -42.24 -1.48
N GLY A 411 6.58 -42.72 -1.96
CA GLY A 411 5.39 -42.85 -1.12
C GLY A 411 4.72 -41.49 -0.87
N THR A 412 5.03 -40.83 0.25
CA THR A 412 4.50 -39.48 0.58
C THR A 412 5.45 -38.74 1.54
N GLU A 413 5.14 -37.49 1.87
CA GLU A 413 5.76 -36.68 2.93
C GLU A 413 5.72 -37.34 4.33
N TRP A 414 4.94 -38.41 4.50
CA TRP A 414 4.91 -39.27 5.69
C TRP A 414 6.01 -40.34 5.72
N PHE A 415 7.01 -40.24 4.84
CA PHE A 415 8.05 -41.26 4.65
C PHE A 415 8.67 -41.72 5.97
N TRP A 416 9.10 -40.79 6.82
CA TRP A 416 9.81 -41.14 8.06
C TRP A 416 8.94 -41.97 9.01
N GLN A 417 7.69 -41.56 9.22
CA GLN A 417 6.72 -42.28 10.05
C GLN A 417 6.38 -43.67 9.49
N ARG A 418 6.14 -43.75 8.17
CA ARG A 418 5.81 -45.02 7.48
C ARG A 418 6.97 -46.01 7.50
N TRP A 419 8.20 -45.50 7.43
CA TRP A 419 9.41 -46.31 7.49
C TRP A 419 9.74 -46.77 8.91
N LYS A 420 9.75 -45.87 9.90
CA LYS A 420 10.29 -46.15 11.24
C LYS A 420 9.26 -46.63 12.24
N THR A 421 8.07 -46.03 12.23
CA THR A 421 7.01 -46.33 13.21
C THR A 421 6.07 -47.40 12.70
N GLU A 422 5.47 -47.19 11.53
CA GLU A 422 4.50 -48.14 10.95
C GLU A 422 5.19 -49.36 10.32
N LYS A 423 6.47 -49.22 9.94
CA LYS A 423 7.27 -50.26 9.27
C LYS A 423 6.55 -50.85 8.06
N LYS A 424 5.92 -50.00 7.25
CA LYS A 424 5.26 -50.43 6.01
C LYS A 424 6.26 -51.12 5.09
N LYS A 425 5.89 -52.32 4.62
CA LYS A 425 6.80 -53.23 3.91
C LYS A 425 7.48 -52.57 2.71
N ASP A 426 6.74 -51.85 1.90
CA ASP A 426 7.23 -51.13 0.72
C ASP A 426 8.26 -50.04 1.05
N PHE A 427 8.09 -49.31 2.16
CA PHE A 427 9.07 -48.31 2.63
C PHE A 427 10.33 -48.98 3.19
N VAL A 428 10.18 -50.05 3.95
CA VAL A 428 11.32 -50.82 4.48
C VAL A 428 12.11 -51.47 3.35
N ASP A 429 11.45 -52.14 2.41
CA ASP A 429 12.08 -52.75 1.25
C ASP A 429 12.79 -51.71 0.39
N PHE A 430 12.17 -50.54 0.17
CA PHE A 430 12.80 -49.42 -0.52
C PHE A 430 14.08 -48.98 0.18
N MET A 431 14.07 -48.84 1.51
CA MET A 431 15.25 -48.45 2.26
C MET A 431 16.35 -49.53 2.22
N THR A 432 15.99 -50.79 2.43
CA THR A 432 16.94 -51.91 2.37
C THR A 432 17.57 -52.08 0.99
N LYS A 433 16.82 -51.83 -0.09
CA LYS A 433 17.31 -51.98 -1.46
C LYS A 433 18.20 -50.83 -1.91
N ASN A 434 17.91 -49.60 -1.49
CA ASN A 434 18.52 -48.40 -2.07
C ASN A 434 19.53 -47.70 -1.16
N TYR A 435 19.58 -48.02 0.14
CA TYR A 435 20.44 -47.34 1.11
C TYR A 435 21.25 -48.34 1.93
N ARG A 436 22.44 -47.90 2.38
CA ARG A 436 23.35 -48.74 3.17
C ARG A 436 22.71 -49.18 4.50
N PRO A 437 23.07 -50.35 5.05
CA PRO A 437 22.71 -50.70 6.42
C PRO A 437 23.08 -49.60 7.41
N GLY A 438 22.20 -49.33 8.38
CA GLY A 438 22.41 -48.29 9.39
C GLY A 438 22.09 -46.86 8.94
N PHE A 439 21.64 -46.64 7.70
CA PHE A 439 21.18 -45.32 7.24
C PHE A 439 20.02 -44.82 8.11
N THR A 440 20.07 -43.56 8.51
CA THR A 440 19.09 -42.85 9.33
C THR A 440 18.32 -41.83 8.49
N TYR A 441 17.17 -41.36 8.98
CA TYR A 441 16.45 -40.30 8.26
C TYR A 441 17.24 -38.98 8.21
N GLY A 442 18.04 -38.71 9.25
CA GLY A 442 18.93 -37.55 9.31
C GLY A 442 19.94 -37.48 8.16
N ASP A 443 20.39 -38.64 7.66
CA ASP A 443 21.31 -38.72 6.52
C ASP A 443 20.71 -38.16 5.20
N PHE A 444 19.38 -38.00 5.11
CA PHE A 444 18.74 -37.33 3.98
C PHE A 444 18.88 -35.81 4.01
N ALA A 445 19.04 -35.18 5.16
CA ALA A 445 19.08 -33.72 5.25
C ALA A 445 20.25 -33.13 4.44
N ALA A 446 21.41 -33.78 4.45
CA ALA A 446 22.57 -33.37 3.64
C ALA A 446 22.37 -33.55 2.13
N GLN A 447 21.40 -34.35 1.71
CA GLN A 447 21.06 -34.60 0.30
C GLN A 447 19.92 -33.70 -0.20
N PHE A 448 19.28 -32.95 0.69
CA PHE A 448 18.34 -31.90 0.34
C PHE A 448 19.13 -30.66 -0.08
N THR A 449 19.44 -30.53 -1.37
CA THR A 449 20.42 -29.55 -1.85
C THR A 449 19.81 -28.23 -2.31
N ALA A 450 18.56 -28.24 -2.78
CA ALA A 450 17.93 -27.07 -3.42
C ALA A 450 18.80 -26.42 -4.52
N GLU A 451 19.63 -27.21 -5.21
CA GLU A 451 20.66 -26.74 -6.15
C GLU A 451 20.11 -25.89 -7.31
N PHE A 452 18.93 -26.25 -7.81
CA PHE A 452 18.21 -25.57 -8.88
C PHE A 452 17.03 -24.72 -8.36
N PHE A 453 16.98 -24.45 -7.06
CA PHE A 453 15.95 -23.59 -6.50
C PHE A 453 16.15 -22.13 -6.92
N ASP A 454 15.30 -21.70 -7.85
CA ASP A 454 15.15 -20.31 -8.27
C ASP A 454 13.78 -19.77 -7.77
N PRO A 455 13.77 -18.97 -6.70
CA PRO A 455 12.53 -18.43 -6.14
C PRO A 455 11.81 -17.47 -7.09
N ALA A 456 12.55 -16.77 -7.96
CA ALA A 456 11.93 -15.86 -8.93
C ALA A 456 11.23 -16.64 -10.04
N TYR A 457 11.82 -17.74 -10.50
CA TYR A 457 11.17 -18.64 -11.46
C TYR A 457 9.95 -19.32 -10.87
N TRP A 458 10.02 -19.79 -9.62
CA TRP A 458 8.84 -20.32 -8.92
C TRP A 458 7.72 -19.29 -8.82
N ALA A 459 8.05 -18.06 -8.40
CA ALA A 459 7.07 -16.98 -8.32
C ALA A 459 6.45 -16.62 -9.69
N GLU A 460 7.22 -16.72 -10.78
CA GLU A 460 6.70 -16.57 -12.14
C GLU A 460 5.69 -17.68 -12.49
N ILE A 461 6.00 -18.95 -12.22
CA ILE A 461 5.07 -20.06 -12.43
C ILE A 461 3.78 -19.85 -11.64
N PHE A 462 3.89 -19.46 -10.37
CA PHE A 462 2.71 -19.25 -9.51
C PHE A 462 1.86 -18.09 -10.01
N LYS A 463 2.48 -16.99 -10.42
CA LYS A 463 1.76 -15.87 -11.04
C LYS A 463 1.09 -16.27 -12.35
N ALA A 464 1.82 -17.00 -13.20
CA ALA A 464 1.31 -17.49 -14.47
C ALA A 464 0.15 -18.45 -14.29
N SER A 465 0.03 -19.13 -13.15
CA SER A 465 -1.09 -20.01 -12.82
C SER A 465 -2.41 -19.30 -12.50
N GLY A 466 -2.39 -17.97 -12.33
CA GLY A 466 -3.53 -17.18 -11.87
C GLY A 466 -3.74 -17.22 -10.35
N ALA A 467 -2.88 -17.89 -9.58
CA ALA A 467 -2.96 -17.82 -8.13
C ALA A 467 -2.79 -16.38 -7.61
N LYS A 468 -3.38 -16.11 -6.45
CA LYS A 468 -3.27 -14.82 -5.74
C LYS A 468 -2.49 -14.95 -4.44
N TYR A 469 -2.25 -16.17 -3.96
CA TYR A 469 -1.46 -16.45 -2.77
C TYR A 469 -0.68 -17.77 -2.91
N VAL A 470 0.43 -17.88 -2.18
CA VAL A 470 1.29 -19.07 -2.15
C VAL A 470 1.58 -19.44 -0.71
N VAL A 471 1.43 -20.71 -0.35
CA VAL A 471 1.68 -21.25 0.98
C VAL A 471 2.84 -22.25 0.91
N LEU A 472 3.92 -21.98 1.64
CA LEU A 472 5.09 -22.88 1.71
C LEU A 472 5.10 -23.69 3.01
N THR A 473 5.35 -24.99 2.95
CA THR A 473 5.67 -25.79 4.15
C THR A 473 6.99 -25.35 4.77
N THR A 474 6.91 -24.44 5.75
CA THR A 474 8.10 -23.95 6.48
C THR A 474 8.68 -25.04 7.36
N LYS A 475 7.81 -25.85 7.98
CA LYS A 475 8.13 -27.04 8.77
C LYS A 475 7.02 -28.07 8.60
N HIS A 476 7.37 -29.29 8.21
CA HIS A 476 6.45 -30.43 8.21
C HIS A 476 6.62 -31.29 9.47
N HIS A 477 5.86 -32.38 9.62
CA HIS A 477 5.86 -33.25 10.81
C HIS A 477 7.23 -33.90 11.15
N GLU A 478 8.18 -33.90 10.20
CA GLU A 478 9.57 -34.32 10.43
C GLU A 478 10.41 -33.29 11.21
N GLY A 479 9.88 -32.09 11.43
CA GLY A 479 10.51 -31.03 12.22
C GLY A 479 11.63 -30.27 11.53
N PHE A 480 11.95 -30.60 10.27
CA PHE A 480 12.96 -29.87 9.51
C PHE A 480 12.42 -28.50 9.08
N THR A 481 13.11 -27.44 9.48
CA THR A 481 12.71 -26.06 9.14
C THR A 481 13.42 -25.57 7.88
N LEU A 482 12.68 -24.94 6.96
CA LEU A 482 13.20 -24.40 5.69
C LEU A 482 13.86 -23.01 5.84
N TRP A 483 14.02 -22.54 7.07
CA TRP A 483 14.60 -21.25 7.42
C TRP A 483 15.56 -21.43 8.62
N PRO A 484 16.44 -20.46 8.92
CA PRO A 484 17.41 -20.56 10.01
C PRO A 484 16.77 -20.37 11.40
N SER A 485 15.83 -21.25 11.78
CA SER A 485 15.13 -21.18 13.06
C SER A 485 16.10 -21.23 14.24
N LYS A 486 15.98 -20.26 15.16
CA LYS A 486 16.81 -20.18 16.36
C LYS A 486 16.64 -21.36 17.31
N VAL A 487 15.55 -22.12 17.18
CA VAL A 487 15.21 -23.26 18.03
C VAL A 487 15.25 -24.59 17.28
N SER A 488 15.70 -24.62 16.01
CA SER A 488 15.94 -25.83 15.18
C SER A 488 17.41 -26.06 14.86
N TYR A 489 18.30 -25.82 15.82
CA TYR A 489 19.74 -25.96 15.61
C TYR A 489 20.12 -27.33 15.01
N ASN A 490 20.94 -27.33 13.95
CA ASN A 490 21.38 -28.50 13.17
C ASN A 490 20.27 -29.31 12.47
N TRP A 491 19.03 -28.82 12.47
CA TRP A 491 17.89 -29.47 11.79
C TRP A 491 17.06 -28.43 11.02
N ASN A 492 17.77 -27.65 10.18
CA ASN A 492 17.20 -26.63 9.33
C ASN A 492 18.01 -26.44 8.04
N ALA A 493 17.42 -25.79 7.04
CA ALA A 493 18.00 -25.61 5.70
C ALA A 493 19.25 -24.72 5.66
N MET A 494 19.50 -23.91 6.69
CA MET A 494 20.73 -23.11 6.80
C MET A 494 21.88 -23.93 7.38
N ASP A 495 21.62 -24.80 8.36
CA ASP A 495 22.66 -25.57 9.05
C ASP A 495 23.05 -26.86 8.29
N VAL A 496 22.13 -27.46 7.52
CA VAL A 496 22.39 -28.70 6.78
C VAL A 496 21.62 -28.75 5.45
N GLY A 497 22.28 -29.26 4.41
CA GLY A 497 21.72 -29.37 3.07
C GLY A 497 21.95 -28.09 2.26
N PRO A 498 20.93 -27.24 2.03
CA PRO A 498 21.05 -26.09 1.11
C PRO A 498 21.98 -24.97 1.57
N ASN A 499 22.20 -24.82 2.88
CA ASN A 499 22.85 -23.66 3.50
C ASN A 499 22.20 -22.33 3.08
N ARG A 500 20.86 -22.28 3.09
CA ARG A 500 20.07 -21.19 2.52
C ARG A 500 18.76 -20.98 3.29
N ASP A 501 18.35 -19.71 3.43
CA ASP A 501 17.01 -19.36 3.95
C ASP A 501 15.98 -19.45 2.82
N LEU A 502 15.37 -20.62 2.68
CA LEU A 502 14.43 -20.90 1.58
C LEU A 502 13.09 -20.17 1.78
N VAL A 503 12.67 -19.95 3.02
CA VAL A 503 11.44 -19.22 3.34
C VAL A 503 11.62 -17.74 3.01
N GLY A 504 12.73 -17.12 3.41
CA GLY A 504 13.03 -15.72 3.13
C GLY A 504 13.13 -15.43 1.64
N ASP A 505 13.83 -16.29 0.91
CA ASP A 505 14.02 -16.16 -0.54
C ASP A 505 12.70 -16.29 -1.30
N LEU A 506 11.88 -17.30 -0.97
CA LEU A 506 10.58 -17.47 -1.64
C LEU A 506 9.59 -16.36 -1.26
N SER A 507 9.53 -15.98 0.02
CA SER A 507 8.69 -14.88 0.51
C SER A 507 8.95 -13.60 -0.27
N THR A 508 10.23 -13.26 -0.45
CA THR A 508 10.64 -12.07 -1.20
C THR A 508 10.21 -12.15 -2.66
N ALA A 509 10.43 -13.29 -3.34
CA ALA A 509 10.07 -13.44 -4.74
C ALA A 509 8.55 -13.42 -4.98
N VAL A 510 7.77 -14.11 -4.14
CA VAL A 510 6.30 -14.16 -4.21
C VAL A 510 5.72 -12.75 -4.01
N LYS A 511 6.19 -12.02 -3.00
CA LYS A 511 5.76 -10.63 -2.75
C LYS A 511 6.14 -9.70 -3.90
N ASN A 512 7.35 -9.81 -4.44
CA ASN A 512 7.77 -9.04 -5.62
C ASN A 512 6.94 -9.34 -6.87
N ALA A 513 6.39 -10.55 -6.99
CA ALA A 513 5.48 -10.92 -8.07
C ALA A 513 4.06 -10.32 -7.91
N GLY A 514 3.75 -9.72 -6.75
CA GLY A 514 2.45 -9.16 -6.41
C GLY A 514 1.46 -10.20 -5.86
N LEU A 515 1.96 -11.28 -5.26
CA LEU A 515 1.17 -12.35 -4.66
C LEU A 515 1.26 -12.28 -3.12
N HIS A 516 0.20 -12.71 -2.45
CA HIS A 516 0.24 -12.90 -1.00
C HIS A 516 1.11 -14.11 -0.64
N PHE A 517 1.88 -14.00 0.43
CA PHE A 517 2.76 -15.09 0.89
C PHE A 517 2.26 -15.65 2.23
N GLY A 518 1.98 -16.95 2.25
CA GLY A 518 1.58 -17.70 3.42
C GLY A 518 2.61 -18.74 3.83
N VAL A 519 2.52 -19.17 5.08
CA VAL A 519 3.36 -20.22 5.65
C VAL A 519 2.48 -21.34 6.16
N TYR A 520 2.87 -22.57 5.85
CA TYR A 520 2.39 -23.75 6.55
C TYR A 520 3.36 -24.12 7.65
N HIS A 521 2.81 -24.50 8.80
CA HIS A 521 3.61 -24.93 9.95
C HIS A 521 2.96 -26.10 10.68
N SER A 522 3.66 -27.23 10.72
CA SER A 522 3.30 -28.37 11.57
C SER A 522 3.52 -28.03 13.03
N LEU A 523 2.45 -28.06 13.83
CA LEU A 523 2.50 -27.79 15.27
C LEU A 523 3.35 -28.82 16.00
N PHE A 524 3.22 -30.11 15.67
CA PHE A 524 4.02 -31.20 16.26
C PHE A 524 5.23 -31.63 15.43
N GLU A 525 6.09 -32.45 16.05
CA GLU A 525 7.20 -33.17 15.42
C GLU A 525 7.20 -34.65 15.86
N TRP A 526 7.16 -35.60 14.92
CA TRP A 526 6.96 -37.04 15.23
C TRP A 526 7.89 -37.58 16.31
N PHE A 527 9.17 -37.19 16.26
CA PHE A 527 10.22 -37.79 17.07
C PHE A 527 10.95 -36.79 17.98
N ASN A 528 10.38 -35.59 18.19
CA ASN A 528 10.96 -34.64 19.11
C ASN A 528 10.78 -35.13 20.56
N PRO A 529 11.86 -35.24 21.36
CA PRO A 529 11.76 -35.75 22.73
C PRO A 529 10.82 -34.97 23.64
N PHE A 530 10.71 -33.64 23.48
CA PHE A 530 9.79 -32.82 24.26
C PHE A 530 8.34 -33.12 23.88
N TYR A 531 8.04 -33.23 22.57
CA TYR A 531 6.69 -33.57 22.12
C TYR A 531 6.27 -34.96 22.60
N LEU A 532 7.15 -35.96 22.45
CA LEU A 532 6.89 -37.32 22.91
C LEU A 532 6.68 -37.40 24.42
N LYS A 533 7.43 -36.62 25.20
CA LYS A 533 7.26 -36.52 26.66
C LYS A 533 5.91 -35.91 27.02
N ASP A 534 5.54 -34.80 26.38
CA ASP A 534 4.25 -34.14 26.61
C ASP A 534 3.09 -35.05 26.19
N GLN A 535 3.19 -35.72 25.04
CA GLN A 535 2.21 -36.68 24.55
C GLN A 535 2.05 -37.87 25.51
N ALA A 536 3.15 -38.45 25.98
CA ALA A 536 3.12 -39.53 26.97
C ALA A 536 2.50 -39.09 28.31
N ASN A 537 2.55 -37.79 28.61
CA ASN A 537 1.92 -37.17 29.77
C ASN A 537 0.53 -36.57 29.47
N ASN A 538 -0.14 -37.07 28.42
CA ASN A 538 -1.47 -36.65 27.97
C ASN A 538 -1.62 -35.13 27.82
N PHE A 539 -0.56 -34.45 27.37
CA PHE A 539 -0.52 -33.00 27.15
C PHE A 539 -0.80 -32.14 28.39
N THR A 540 -0.58 -32.69 29.60
CA THR A 540 -0.70 -31.92 30.86
C THR A 540 0.50 -31.01 31.11
N THR A 541 1.63 -31.26 30.44
CA THR A 541 2.77 -30.36 30.28
C THR A 541 2.81 -29.82 28.85
N ASN A 542 3.43 -28.65 28.66
CA ASN A 542 3.55 -28.00 27.34
C ASN A 542 4.98 -27.51 27.05
N ASP A 543 5.96 -28.32 27.44
CA ASP A 543 7.39 -28.02 27.27
C ASP A 543 7.71 -27.82 25.79
N PHE A 544 7.21 -28.70 24.91
CA PHE A 544 7.46 -28.62 23.47
C PHE A 544 6.85 -27.36 22.86
N THR A 545 5.59 -27.03 23.17
CA THR A 545 4.96 -25.80 22.68
C THR A 545 5.77 -24.57 23.05
N LYS A 546 6.22 -24.47 24.31
CA LYS A 546 6.97 -23.30 24.83
C LYS A 546 8.37 -23.18 24.27
N ILE A 547 9.08 -24.30 24.12
CA ILE A 547 10.48 -24.31 23.70
C ILE A 547 10.60 -24.27 22.17
N LYS A 548 9.62 -24.84 21.46
CA LYS A 548 9.71 -25.14 20.04
C LYS A 548 8.66 -24.40 19.21
N THR A 549 7.41 -24.83 19.29
CA THR A 549 6.36 -24.39 18.36
C THR A 549 6.07 -22.88 18.46
N ARG A 550 5.92 -22.35 19.66
CA ARG A 550 5.56 -20.94 19.87
C ARG A 550 6.68 -19.98 19.42
N PRO A 551 7.96 -20.17 19.82
CA PRO A 551 9.05 -19.36 19.29
C PRO A 551 9.17 -19.41 17.76
N GLU A 552 8.95 -20.56 17.13
CA GLU A 552 9.00 -20.70 15.66
C GLU A 552 7.90 -19.91 14.97
N LEU A 553 6.65 -20.00 15.46
CA LEU A 553 5.53 -19.24 14.91
C LEU A 553 5.74 -17.72 15.06
N GLU A 554 6.17 -17.27 16.24
CA GLU A 554 6.48 -15.86 16.48
C GLU A 554 7.64 -15.38 15.59
N GLU A 555 8.67 -16.21 15.39
CA GLU A 555 9.79 -15.90 14.50
C GLU A 555 9.35 -15.79 13.04
N LEU A 556 8.53 -16.72 12.54
CA LEU A 556 7.99 -16.70 11.18
C LEU A 556 7.18 -15.42 10.93
N VAL A 557 6.31 -15.06 11.87
CA VAL A 557 5.46 -13.86 11.78
C VAL A 557 6.29 -12.59 11.75
N ASN A 558 7.22 -12.45 12.69
CA ASN A 558 8.01 -11.22 12.82
C ASN A 558 9.04 -11.06 11.68
N THR A 559 9.61 -12.16 11.20
CA THR A 559 10.67 -12.14 10.18
C THR A 559 10.09 -12.03 8.78
N TYR A 560 9.15 -12.90 8.42
CA TYR A 560 8.69 -13.04 7.04
C TYR A 560 7.37 -12.33 6.76
N LYS A 561 6.64 -11.91 7.81
CA LYS A 561 5.37 -11.18 7.71
C LYS A 561 4.41 -11.86 6.72
N PRO A 562 4.01 -13.12 6.96
CA PRO A 562 3.09 -13.82 6.08
C PRO A 562 1.69 -13.20 6.16
N ASP A 563 0.91 -13.34 5.09
CA ASP A 563 -0.52 -13.00 5.03
C ASP A 563 -1.41 -14.19 5.41
N LEU A 564 -0.85 -15.41 5.50
CA LEU A 564 -1.59 -16.60 5.91
C LEU A 564 -0.71 -17.51 6.77
N ILE A 565 -1.25 -18.04 7.87
CA ILE A 565 -0.67 -19.17 8.61
C ILE A 565 -1.60 -20.38 8.48
N TRP A 566 -1.10 -21.42 7.83
CA TRP A 566 -1.76 -22.71 7.68
C TRP A 566 -1.18 -23.67 8.71
N SER A 567 -1.80 -23.79 9.88
CA SER A 567 -1.35 -24.74 10.90
C SER A 567 -1.80 -26.16 10.57
N ASP A 568 -1.04 -27.15 11.01
CA ASP A 568 -1.42 -28.56 10.90
C ASP A 568 -0.78 -29.40 11.99
N GLY A 569 -1.14 -30.68 12.08
CA GLY A 569 -0.55 -31.57 13.07
C GLY A 569 -0.98 -31.18 14.49
N ASP A 570 -2.24 -30.85 14.64
CA ASP A 570 -2.83 -30.29 15.85
C ASP A 570 -3.18 -31.35 16.90
N ALA A 571 -2.45 -32.47 16.92
CA ALA A 571 -2.62 -33.57 17.86
C ALA A 571 -2.29 -33.14 19.31
N GLY A 572 -3.33 -32.68 20.00
CA GLY A 572 -3.31 -32.09 21.35
C GLY A 572 -4.42 -31.04 21.49
N PRO A 573 -4.93 -30.74 22.69
CA PRO A 573 -5.95 -29.70 22.86
C PRO A 573 -5.39 -28.30 22.56
N ALA A 574 -6.24 -27.32 22.21
CA ALA A 574 -5.79 -25.97 21.86
C ALA A 574 -5.05 -25.26 23.00
N GLU A 575 -5.35 -25.62 24.26
CA GLU A 575 -4.68 -25.13 25.46
C GLU A 575 -3.23 -25.58 25.52
N TYR A 576 -2.93 -26.81 25.08
CA TYR A 576 -1.56 -27.34 25.02
C TYR A 576 -0.71 -26.55 24.01
N TRP A 577 -1.30 -26.23 22.86
CA TRP A 577 -0.68 -25.43 21.80
C TRP A 577 -0.62 -23.93 22.11
N GLU A 578 -1.26 -23.49 23.20
CA GLU A 578 -1.46 -22.08 23.54
C GLU A 578 -2.10 -21.26 22.41
N SER A 579 -2.91 -21.92 21.56
CA SER A 579 -3.41 -21.37 20.30
C SER A 579 -4.18 -20.07 20.49
N GLN A 580 -5.09 -20.01 21.46
CA GLN A 580 -5.88 -18.79 21.72
C GLN A 580 -5.00 -17.60 22.15
N LYS A 581 -3.91 -17.86 22.90
CA LYS A 581 -2.96 -16.81 23.29
C LYS A 581 -2.12 -16.35 22.11
N PHE A 582 -1.71 -17.28 21.24
CA PHE A 582 -0.96 -16.95 20.03
C PHE A 582 -1.83 -16.16 19.06
N LEU A 583 -3.07 -16.59 18.79
CA LEU A 583 -4.00 -15.91 17.89
C LEU A 583 -4.41 -14.52 18.41
N ALA A 584 -4.62 -14.36 19.73
CA ALA A 584 -4.85 -13.05 20.32
C ALA A 584 -3.67 -12.09 20.06
N TRP A 585 -2.43 -12.53 20.32
CA TRP A 585 -1.24 -11.75 19.97
C TRP A 585 -1.14 -11.48 18.46
N LEU A 586 -1.43 -12.48 17.62
CA LEU A 586 -1.39 -12.38 16.17
C LEU A 586 -2.32 -11.28 15.66
N TYR A 587 -3.52 -11.15 16.24
CA TYR A 587 -4.54 -10.20 15.80
C TYR A 587 -4.46 -8.83 16.50
N ASN A 588 -3.78 -8.72 17.64
CA ASN A 588 -3.65 -7.46 18.36
C ASN A 588 -2.32 -6.74 18.10
N ASP A 589 -1.21 -7.49 18.16
CA ASP A 589 0.13 -6.93 18.35
C ASP A 589 1.10 -7.25 17.21
N SER A 590 0.84 -8.29 16.43
CA SER A 590 1.75 -8.70 15.36
C SER A 590 1.85 -7.66 14.22
N PRO A 591 2.95 -7.65 13.46
CA PRO A 591 3.13 -6.75 12.33
C PRO A 591 2.21 -7.03 11.13
N VAL A 592 1.41 -8.11 11.18
CA VAL A 592 0.52 -8.57 10.08
C VAL A 592 -0.94 -8.66 10.50
N LYS A 593 -1.30 -8.15 11.68
CA LYS A 593 -2.64 -8.26 12.28
C LYS A 593 -3.81 -7.85 11.36
N ASP A 594 -3.57 -6.90 10.46
CA ASP A 594 -4.58 -6.35 9.56
C ASP A 594 -4.81 -7.21 8.30
N THR A 595 -3.84 -8.05 7.91
CA THR A 595 -3.91 -8.85 6.68
C THR A 595 -3.94 -10.35 6.93
N ILE A 596 -3.39 -10.83 8.05
CA ILE A 596 -3.19 -12.25 8.31
C ILE A 596 -4.50 -13.04 8.36
N VAL A 597 -4.52 -14.25 7.81
CA VAL A 597 -5.58 -15.24 8.03
C VAL A 597 -5.04 -16.58 8.53
N VAL A 598 -5.85 -17.30 9.30
CA VAL A 598 -5.52 -18.65 9.79
C VAL A 598 -6.62 -19.66 9.47
N ASN A 599 -6.20 -20.92 9.28
CA ASN A 599 -7.13 -22.04 9.10
C ASN A 599 -7.70 -22.55 10.43
N ASP A 600 -8.39 -23.70 10.41
CA ASP A 600 -9.11 -24.31 11.54
C ASP A 600 -8.38 -25.46 12.25
N ARG A 601 -7.05 -25.54 12.13
CA ARG A 601 -6.24 -26.65 12.68
C ARG A 601 -5.34 -26.20 13.83
N TRP A 602 -5.97 -25.66 14.87
CA TRP A 602 -5.27 -25.11 16.05
C TRP A 602 -5.45 -25.93 17.34
N GLY A 603 -5.93 -27.16 17.22
CA GLY A 603 -6.05 -28.11 18.32
C GLY A 603 -7.21 -29.09 18.14
N ASN A 604 -7.19 -30.17 18.92
CA ASN A 604 -8.24 -31.16 18.95
C ASN A 604 -9.62 -30.51 19.14
N GLY A 605 -10.53 -30.75 18.19
CA GLY A 605 -11.91 -30.27 18.24
C GLY A 605 -12.10 -28.82 17.82
N VAL A 606 -11.07 -28.15 17.28
CA VAL A 606 -11.13 -26.80 16.70
C VAL A 606 -11.69 -26.81 15.28
N SER A 607 -11.36 -27.83 14.49
CA SER A 607 -11.75 -27.91 13.09
C SER A 607 -13.27 -27.79 12.88
N GLY A 608 -13.67 -26.97 11.89
CA GLY A 608 -15.05 -26.61 11.60
C GLY A 608 -15.71 -25.69 12.64
N LYS A 609 -14.96 -25.16 13.61
CA LYS A 609 -15.51 -24.31 14.68
C LYS A 609 -14.80 -22.96 14.83
N HIS A 610 -13.46 -22.95 14.79
CA HIS A 610 -12.66 -21.73 14.98
C HIS A 610 -11.62 -21.58 13.87
N GLY A 611 -11.20 -20.34 13.61
CA GLY A 611 -10.31 -19.98 12.50
C GLY A 611 -10.98 -19.04 11.50
N ASP A 612 -10.20 -18.27 10.75
CA ASP A 612 -10.75 -17.32 9.76
C ASP A 612 -11.38 -18.04 8.56
N PHE A 613 -10.90 -19.25 8.25
CA PHE A 613 -11.50 -20.14 7.27
C PHE A 613 -11.37 -21.61 7.69
N PHE A 614 -12.29 -22.44 7.22
CA PHE A 614 -12.33 -23.86 7.60
C PHE A 614 -11.80 -24.77 6.49
N ASN A 615 -11.03 -25.79 6.85
CA ASN A 615 -10.67 -26.87 5.95
C ASN A 615 -11.41 -28.17 6.28
N TYR A 616 -11.82 -28.42 7.54
CA TYR A 616 -12.39 -29.70 8.03
C TYR A 616 -11.46 -30.92 7.91
N ALA A 617 -10.98 -31.23 6.71
CA ALA A 617 -10.12 -32.36 6.37
C ALA A 617 -9.28 -32.05 5.13
N ASP A 618 -8.32 -32.91 4.81
CA ASP A 618 -7.58 -32.85 3.54
C ASP A 618 -8.53 -33.06 2.36
N ARG A 619 -8.35 -32.30 1.27
CA ARG A 619 -9.17 -32.37 0.05
C ARG A 619 -10.66 -32.20 0.31
N TYR A 620 -11.02 -31.40 1.31
CA TYR A 620 -12.40 -31.14 1.65
C TYR A 620 -13.07 -30.32 0.55
N ASN A 621 -14.12 -30.87 -0.04
CA ASN A 621 -15.02 -30.18 -0.96
C ASN A 621 -16.47 -30.63 -0.62
N PRO A 622 -17.28 -29.79 0.03
CA PRO A 622 -18.59 -30.17 0.51
C PRO A 622 -19.63 -30.32 -0.61
N GLY A 623 -19.37 -29.79 -1.81
CA GLY A 623 -20.33 -29.75 -2.91
C GLY A 623 -21.60 -28.94 -2.62
N VAL A 624 -21.64 -28.22 -1.50
CA VAL A 624 -22.75 -27.37 -1.05
C VAL A 624 -22.21 -26.07 -0.46
N LEU A 625 -23.01 -25.00 -0.54
CA LEU A 625 -22.66 -23.71 0.03
C LEU A 625 -22.56 -23.79 1.57
N LEU A 626 -21.41 -23.40 2.11
CA LEU A 626 -21.21 -23.24 3.55
C LEU A 626 -21.40 -21.79 3.97
N LYS A 627 -21.87 -21.60 5.21
CA LYS A 627 -22.07 -20.27 5.79
C LYS A 627 -20.74 -19.57 6.12
N HIS A 628 -19.77 -20.32 6.60
CA HIS A 628 -18.44 -19.82 6.94
C HIS A 628 -17.49 -20.00 5.75
N LYS A 629 -16.51 -19.09 5.62
CA LYS A 629 -15.47 -19.24 4.60
C LYS A 629 -14.71 -20.54 4.82
N TRP A 630 -14.35 -21.20 3.72
CA TRP A 630 -13.63 -22.46 3.75
C TRP A 630 -12.63 -22.55 2.58
N GLU A 631 -11.71 -23.50 2.66
CA GLU A 631 -10.69 -23.71 1.63
C GLU A 631 -10.51 -25.21 1.31
N ASN A 632 -10.55 -25.53 0.01
CA ASN A 632 -10.21 -26.84 -0.54
C ASN A 632 -8.69 -26.94 -0.71
N ALA A 633 -7.99 -27.45 0.31
CA ALA A 633 -6.58 -27.80 0.18
C ALA A 633 -6.46 -29.15 -0.53
N MET A 634 -5.98 -29.15 -1.78
CA MET A 634 -5.92 -30.33 -2.66
C MET A 634 -4.56 -30.51 -3.33
N THR A 635 -4.32 -31.67 -3.94
CA THR A 635 -3.03 -32.03 -4.57
C THR A 635 -3.18 -32.38 -6.05
N ILE A 636 -2.30 -31.86 -6.91
CA ILE A 636 -2.27 -32.29 -8.32
C ILE A 636 -1.93 -33.78 -8.43
N ASP A 637 -1.01 -34.27 -7.59
CA ASP A 637 -0.78 -35.71 -7.41
C ASP A 637 -1.93 -36.31 -6.59
N LYS A 638 -2.63 -37.30 -7.13
CA LYS A 638 -3.79 -37.94 -6.49
C LYS A 638 -3.44 -38.68 -5.19
N GLN A 639 -2.17 -38.96 -4.95
CA GLN A 639 -1.72 -39.83 -3.85
C GLN A 639 -0.91 -39.11 -2.76
N SER A 640 -0.26 -37.98 -3.07
CA SER A 640 0.78 -37.40 -2.20
C SER A 640 0.77 -35.88 -2.22
N TRP A 641 1.19 -35.25 -1.12
CA TRP A 641 1.53 -33.82 -1.09
C TRP A 641 2.99 -33.60 -1.52
N GLY A 642 3.91 -34.42 -1.01
CA GLY A 642 5.32 -34.40 -1.40
C GLY A 642 5.58 -35.03 -2.77
N TYR A 643 6.75 -34.73 -3.35
CA TYR A 643 7.17 -35.25 -4.65
C TYR A 643 7.37 -36.78 -4.65
N ARG A 644 6.83 -37.46 -5.68
CA ARG A 644 7.05 -38.89 -5.95
C ARG A 644 7.76 -39.10 -7.27
N ARG A 645 9.01 -39.60 -7.23
CA ARG A 645 9.80 -39.85 -8.45
C ARG A 645 9.30 -41.03 -9.30
N ASN A 646 8.44 -41.87 -8.73
CA ASN A 646 7.84 -43.03 -9.41
C ASN A 646 6.38 -42.80 -9.83
N ALA A 647 5.86 -41.57 -9.69
CA ALA A 647 4.52 -41.23 -10.14
C ALA A 647 4.40 -41.31 -11.66
N LYS A 648 3.25 -41.81 -12.13
CA LYS A 648 2.90 -41.88 -13.56
C LYS A 648 2.01 -40.72 -13.93
N SER A 649 1.89 -40.41 -15.23
CA SER A 649 0.98 -39.36 -15.72
C SER A 649 -0.47 -39.55 -15.24
N THR A 650 -0.93 -40.80 -15.12
CA THR A 650 -2.27 -41.14 -14.61
C THR A 650 -2.48 -40.85 -13.13
N ASP A 651 -1.39 -40.72 -12.37
CA ASP A 651 -1.44 -40.39 -10.94
C ASP A 651 -1.65 -38.90 -10.70
N TYR A 652 -1.59 -38.07 -11.74
CA TYR A 652 -1.88 -36.64 -11.64
C TYR A 652 -3.30 -36.34 -12.11
N LEU A 653 -3.91 -35.32 -11.52
CA LEU A 653 -5.13 -34.70 -12.03
C LEU A 653 -4.87 -34.11 -13.42
N THR A 654 -5.86 -34.22 -14.28
CA THR A 654 -5.85 -33.53 -15.58
C THR A 654 -6.21 -32.07 -15.37
N THR A 655 -5.91 -31.21 -16.35
CA THR A 655 -6.36 -29.82 -16.36
C THR A 655 -7.89 -29.73 -16.23
N HIS A 656 -8.62 -30.64 -16.88
CA HIS A 656 -10.08 -30.70 -16.76
C HIS A 656 -10.52 -31.00 -15.32
N ASP A 657 -9.92 -32.00 -14.67
CA ASP A 657 -10.24 -32.33 -13.27
C ASP A 657 -9.99 -31.12 -12.35
N LEU A 658 -8.89 -30.38 -12.55
CA LEU A 658 -8.57 -29.17 -11.79
C LEU A 658 -9.60 -28.05 -11.98
N LEU A 659 -10.08 -27.86 -13.21
CA LEU A 659 -11.11 -26.85 -13.52
C LEU A 659 -12.47 -27.22 -12.92
N VAL A 660 -12.82 -28.51 -12.90
CA VAL A 660 -14.05 -28.99 -12.24
C VAL A 660 -13.97 -28.74 -10.73
N GLU A 661 -12.86 -29.10 -10.09
CA GLU A 661 -12.64 -28.84 -8.66
C GLU A 661 -12.65 -27.34 -8.33
N LEU A 662 -12.01 -26.51 -9.16
CA LEU A 662 -12.05 -25.05 -9.02
C LEU A 662 -13.50 -24.55 -9.08
N ALA A 663 -14.23 -24.85 -10.16
CA ALA A 663 -15.59 -24.36 -10.37
C ALA A 663 -16.54 -24.76 -9.23
N GLN A 664 -16.44 -26.02 -8.79
CA GLN A 664 -17.20 -26.54 -7.64
C GLN A 664 -16.87 -25.79 -6.36
N THR A 665 -15.58 -25.65 -6.06
CA THR A 665 -15.09 -25.02 -4.83
C THR A 665 -15.57 -23.57 -4.75
N ILE A 666 -15.35 -22.77 -5.79
CA ILE A 666 -15.69 -21.35 -5.80
C ILE A 666 -17.20 -21.12 -5.73
N SER A 667 -17.98 -21.92 -6.47
CA SER A 667 -19.45 -21.81 -6.47
C SER A 667 -20.06 -22.14 -5.11
N CYS A 668 -19.40 -22.99 -4.32
CA CYS A 668 -19.77 -23.34 -2.95
C CYS A 668 -19.13 -22.41 -1.89
N GLY A 669 -18.51 -21.30 -2.30
CA GLY A 669 -17.98 -20.25 -1.41
C GLY A 669 -16.55 -20.47 -0.92
N GLY A 670 -15.88 -21.53 -1.37
CA GLY A 670 -14.52 -21.86 -0.98
C GLY A 670 -13.46 -21.04 -1.70
N ASN A 671 -12.24 -21.09 -1.19
CA ASN A 671 -11.03 -20.93 -2.00
C ASN A 671 -10.44 -22.31 -2.32
N ILE A 672 -9.67 -22.42 -3.40
CA ILE A 672 -8.90 -23.64 -3.70
C ILE A 672 -7.41 -23.38 -3.49
N LEU A 673 -6.75 -24.28 -2.77
CA LEU A 673 -5.32 -24.25 -2.50
C LEU A 673 -4.66 -25.49 -3.12
N ILE A 674 -4.00 -25.30 -4.25
CA ILE A 674 -3.54 -26.37 -5.14
C ILE A 674 -2.07 -26.69 -4.86
N ASN A 675 -1.81 -27.89 -4.33
CA ASN A 675 -0.47 -28.32 -3.97
C ASN A 675 0.34 -28.86 -5.15
N VAL A 676 1.60 -28.45 -5.20
CA VAL A 676 2.67 -29.11 -5.95
C VAL A 676 3.78 -29.57 -5.02
N GLY A 677 4.44 -30.67 -5.36
CA GLY A 677 5.59 -31.22 -4.63
C GLY A 677 6.88 -31.01 -5.42
N PRO A 678 7.72 -30.02 -5.06
CA PRO A 678 9.02 -29.82 -5.69
C PRO A 678 10.01 -30.95 -5.35
N THR A 679 11.01 -31.16 -6.22
CA THR A 679 12.09 -32.13 -5.99
C THR A 679 13.10 -31.63 -4.95
N HIS A 680 13.93 -32.51 -4.38
CA HIS A 680 14.92 -32.12 -3.37
C HIS A 680 15.98 -31.12 -3.84
N ASP A 681 16.24 -31.06 -5.14
CA ASP A 681 17.14 -30.12 -5.80
C ASP A 681 16.42 -28.82 -6.23
N GLY A 682 15.14 -28.62 -5.90
CA GLY A 682 14.46 -27.33 -6.08
C GLY A 682 13.73 -27.14 -7.41
N VAL A 683 13.42 -28.23 -8.13
CA VAL A 683 12.72 -28.18 -9.42
C VAL A 683 11.22 -28.47 -9.25
N ILE A 684 10.37 -27.61 -9.80
CA ILE A 684 8.97 -27.94 -10.07
C ILE A 684 8.95 -28.76 -11.36
N LYS A 685 8.53 -30.02 -11.28
CA LYS A 685 8.53 -30.90 -12.47
C LYS A 685 7.57 -30.39 -13.54
N PRO A 686 7.87 -30.59 -14.84
CA PRO A 686 7.05 -30.10 -15.95
C PRO A 686 5.57 -30.45 -15.84
N VAL A 687 5.22 -31.65 -15.35
CA VAL A 687 3.80 -32.04 -15.17
C VAL A 687 3.04 -31.14 -14.18
N PHE A 688 3.70 -30.62 -13.14
CA PHE A 688 3.08 -29.66 -12.24
C PHE A 688 3.02 -28.27 -12.88
N GLU A 689 4.12 -27.82 -13.50
CA GLU A 689 4.19 -26.52 -14.17
C GLU A 689 3.15 -26.42 -15.29
N ASP A 690 3.03 -27.43 -16.16
CA ASP A 690 2.05 -27.50 -17.25
C ASP A 690 0.63 -27.36 -16.71
N ARG A 691 0.28 -28.07 -15.64
CA ARG A 691 -1.06 -28.00 -15.02
C ARG A 691 -1.35 -26.63 -14.43
N LEU A 692 -0.36 -26.02 -13.79
CA LEU A 692 -0.49 -24.67 -13.25
C LEU A 692 -0.65 -23.64 -14.36
N ARG A 693 0.17 -23.71 -15.42
CA ARG A 693 0.07 -22.78 -16.56
C ARG A 693 -1.22 -22.97 -17.35
N ASP A 694 -1.68 -24.21 -17.56
CA ASP A 694 -2.96 -24.49 -18.21
C ASP A 694 -4.14 -23.87 -17.43
N LEU A 695 -4.12 -24.02 -16.10
CA LEU A 695 -5.10 -23.37 -15.21
C LEU A 695 -5.06 -21.85 -15.39
N GLY A 696 -3.86 -21.27 -15.40
CA GLY A 696 -3.64 -19.85 -15.61
C GLY A 696 -4.11 -19.33 -16.97
N HIS A 697 -3.88 -20.09 -18.05
CA HIS A 697 -4.42 -19.76 -19.37
C HIS A 697 -5.95 -19.71 -19.34
N TRP A 698 -6.60 -20.68 -18.70
CA TRP A 698 -8.05 -20.66 -18.56
C TRP A 698 -8.54 -19.48 -17.71
N LEU A 699 -7.87 -19.18 -16.59
CA LEU A 699 -8.18 -18.04 -15.72
C LEU A 699 -7.89 -16.68 -16.37
N SER A 700 -6.97 -16.60 -17.33
CA SER A 700 -6.73 -15.35 -18.07
C SER A 700 -7.92 -14.93 -18.93
N VAL A 701 -8.76 -15.89 -19.32
CA VAL A 701 -9.98 -15.66 -20.11
C VAL A 701 -11.21 -15.59 -19.21
N ASN A 702 -11.30 -16.46 -18.20
CA ASN A 702 -12.52 -16.66 -17.40
C ASN A 702 -12.40 -16.10 -15.96
N GLY A 703 -11.28 -15.45 -15.63
CA GLY A 703 -10.95 -15.05 -14.27
C GLY A 703 -11.92 -14.05 -13.66
N GLU A 704 -12.56 -13.19 -14.47
CA GLU A 704 -13.59 -12.24 -14.00
C GLU A 704 -14.79 -12.96 -13.36
N ALA A 705 -15.15 -14.15 -13.85
CA ALA A 705 -16.20 -14.97 -13.24
C ALA A 705 -15.73 -15.64 -11.94
N ILE A 706 -14.41 -15.75 -11.72
CA ILE A 706 -13.83 -16.45 -10.56
C ILE A 706 -13.49 -15.46 -9.45
N TYR A 707 -12.55 -14.56 -9.70
CA TYR A 707 -12.03 -13.65 -8.69
C TYR A 707 -13.12 -12.72 -8.20
N GLU A 708 -13.10 -12.42 -6.89
CA GLU A 708 -14.08 -11.52 -6.25
C GLU A 708 -15.55 -11.96 -6.31
N SER A 709 -15.86 -13.06 -7.00
CA SER A 709 -17.20 -13.59 -7.13
C SER A 709 -17.81 -14.00 -5.78
N LYS A 710 -19.13 -14.04 -5.75
CA LYS A 710 -19.91 -14.54 -4.62
C LYS A 710 -20.69 -15.79 -5.04
N PRO A 711 -20.95 -16.73 -4.12
CA PRO A 711 -21.87 -17.83 -4.40
C PRO A 711 -23.25 -17.31 -4.81
N TRP A 712 -23.82 -17.87 -5.87
CA TRP A 712 -25.22 -17.64 -6.19
C TRP A 712 -26.13 -18.40 -5.21
N LYS A 713 -27.42 -18.09 -5.22
CA LYS A 713 -28.43 -18.81 -4.41
C LYS A 713 -28.57 -20.30 -4.79
N HIS A 714 -28.10 -20.68 -5.98
CA HIS A 714 -27.98 -22.06 -6.43
C HIS A 714 -26.58 -22.30 -6.98
N GLN A 715 -25.92 -23.38 -6.55
CA GLN A 715 -24.51 -23.64 -6.89
C GLN A 715 -24.33 -24.25 -8.28
N ASN A 716 -25.28 -25.06 -8.75
CA ASN A 716 -25.18 -25.78 -10.01
C ASN A 716 -26.55 -26.00 -10.69
N ASP A 717 -26.50 -26.35 -11.97
CA ASP A 717 -27.66 -26.69 -12.78
C ASP A 717 -28.16 -28.11 -12.48
N THR A 718 -29.47 -28.26 -12.24
CA THR A 718 -30.09 -29.55 -11.92
C THR A 718 -30.20 -30.49 -13.13
N THR A 719 -30.15 -29.93 -14.35
CA THR A 719 -30.21 -30.65 -15.63
C THR A 719 -28.81 -30.87 -16.20
N THR A 720 -27.93 -29.87 -16.10
CA THR A 720 -26.55 -29.92 -16.62
C THR A 720 -25.53 -29.93 -15.49
N LYS A 721 -25.27 -31.10 -14.90
CA LYS A 721 -24.51 -31.27 -13.64
C LYS A 721 -23.09 -30.66 -13.61
N GLU A 722 -22.52 -30.33 -14.75
CA GLU A 722 -21.18 -29.72 -14.88
C GLU A 722 -21.20 -28.19 -14.98
N VAL A 723 -22.39 -27.57 -14.98
CA VAL A 723 -22.55 -26.12 -14.99
C VAL A 723 -22.68 -25.62 -13.56
N TRP A 724 -21.79 -24.71 -13.18
CA TRP A 724 -21.71 -24.10 -11.86
C TRP A 724 -21.94 -22.59 -11.94
N TYR A 725 -22.55 -22.02 -10.91
CA TYR A 725 -22.97 -20.63 -10.90
C TYR A 725 -22.32 -19.82 -9.78
N VAL A 726 -21.99 -18.59 -10.14
CA VAL A 726 -21.40 -17.55 -9.31
C VAL A 726 -22.05 -16.22 -9.67
N LEU A 727 -22.00 -15.26 -8.75
CA LEU A 727 -22.40 -13.87 -8.95
C LEU A 727 -21.17 -12.98 -9.08
N THR A 728 -21.12 -12.14 -10.11
CA THR A 728 -20.08 -11.12 -10.27
C THR A 728 -20.54 -9.79 -9.71
N GLN A 729 -19.61 -8.86 -9.40
CA GLN A 729 -19.96 -7.53 -8.89
C GLN A 729 -20.86 -6.72 -9.85
N ILE A 730 -20.77 -6.96 -11.16
CA ILE A 730 -21.57 -6.26 -12.18
C ILE A 730 -23.06 -6.61 -12.04
N ASP A 731 -23.39 -7.83 -11.58
CA ASP A 731 -24.76 -8.33 -11.47
C ASP A 731 -25.50 -7.83 -10.22
N ILE A 732 -24.77 -7.28 -9.24
CA ILE A 732 -25.35 -6.82 -7.96
C ILE A 732 -26.13 -5.50 -8.14
N ASN A 733 -25.86 -4.74 -9.19
CA ASN A 733 -26.58 -3.50 -9.52
C ASN A 733 -27.93 -3.73 -10.25
N TYR A 734 -28.35 -4.98 -10.46
CA TYR A 734 -29.58 -5.35 -11.18
C TYR A 734 -30.65 -6.05 -10.34
N ASN A 735 -30.56 -6.05 -9.00
CA ASN A 735 -31.62 -6.56 -8.11
C ASN A 735 -32.12 -5.52 -7.11
#